data_AF-A0A1F9FF65-F1
#
_entry.id   AF-A0A1F9FF65-F1
#
_cell.length_a   1.000
_cell.length_b   1.000
_cell.length_c   1.000
_cell.angle_alpha   90.00
_cell.angle_beta   90.00
_cell.angle_gamma   90.00
#
_symmetry.space_group_name_H-M   'P 1'
#
loop_
_entity.id
_entity.type
_entity.pdbx_description
1 polymer ?
#
loop_
_entity_poly.entity_id
_entity_poly.type
_entity_poly.pdbx_seq_one_letter_code
_entity_poly.pdbx_strand_id
1 'polypeptide(L)'
;MRRFLRFVVVAVVPCVSCEPPPPVEPVFGEAHGLPACDQAVVDANPGSRCFTWRALAGVSMGGGTASRLGFSEPSLYDVVGVMGTPFADTEFFFGMLERSHLAGFCSKEVLEAAMARGDSLDDPTNPALQCGLHDTWPLPDDGQAARPGYQVAVEDSQCSMFQSDYNHWYRGPDEGRGGSFTRNGLIDIVHDLLAAYGNLLYHNPESSYFPPGVDEAWHVVPHREDEAAQRAALCANPRVIPSYYNAEWNPDGSYDAITFCDGTSARTGDYDPLDPEARTIPVEFAVALDMNGNGLRDWAEPVVINNRERWRDLGADALASADEPGYDPIANPDPAGDDFDTLENPEGSEANLRHDEGESYDDFGLDGVAGTGDFGEGNGGYDVAPALLRAFERSPAAYFNAMPQSQVDRLDVWLDAGIRDFLNTAQITNALYHDLKARQPDAKVFNDFDSLPGVTDGYIYYAPDYSREAMGKIAYLRYGNTALCPGSDDVLGDGNHVGPDVVDRMFTLFSFMSARMPAQGRDQAYGGGIEDMESPTGRLQDFSFLVDLDSEVLGKKQQYGVLLPPDYYLPEMADQGYPVLYFFHGQGMDVQGTTAIGLPLWPSMKESARTDRVQAGVTDLQRAIIIFVDGNCVGDECWTGNFYADFEGLPADHRRFEEAFFELQRHVEKTYRVKSPELIPLAELQ
;
A
#
# COMPACT_ATOMS: atom_id res chain seq x y z
N MET A 1 -81.81 2.56 -19.36
CA MET A 1 -81.12 2.99 -18.12
C MET A 1 -79.83 3.68 -18.53
N ARG A 2 -79.72 4.99 -18.29
CA ARG A 2 -78.65 5.88 -18.77
C ARG A 2 -77.42 5.77 -17.85
N ARG A 3 -76.25 5.47 -18.42
CA ARG A 3 -74.94 5.67 -17.76
C ARG A 3 -74.51 7.12 -17.98
N PHE A 4 -74.26 7.84 -16.89
CA PHE A 4 -73.69 9.20 -16.90
C PHE A 4 -72.17 9.09 -17.05
N LEU A 5 -71.61 9.58 -18.16
CA LEU A 5 -70.20 9.97 -18.25
C LEU A 5 -70.05 11.34 -17.56
N ARG A 6 -69.20 11.43 -16.53
CA ARG A 6 -68.69 12.70 -16.03
C ARG A 6 -67.41 13.04 -16.78
N PHE A 7 -67.47 14.06 -17.63
CA PHE A 7 -66.27 14.73 -18.15
C PHE A 7 -65.77 15.69 -17.07
N VAL A 8 -64.55 15.48 -16.59
CA VAL A 8 -63.81 16.47 -15.81
C VAL A 8 -63.05 17.33 -16.80
N VAL A 9 -63.46 18.59 -16.94
CA VAL A 9 -62.73 19.60 -17.69
C VAL A 9 -61.62 20.13 -16.77
N VAL A 10 -60.38 19.73 -17.02
CA VAL A 10 -59.20 20.34 -16.40
C VAL A 10 -58.95 21.66 -17.13
N ALA A 11 -59.26 22.78 -16.48
CA ALA A 11 -58.89 24.10 -16.96
C ALA A 11 -57.37 24.28 -16.77
N VAL A 12 -56.62 24.24 -17.87
CA VAL A 12 -55.21 24.63 -17.88
C VAL A 12 -55.17 26.15 -17.86
N VAL A 13 -54.89 26.72 -16.68
CA VAL A 13 -54.54 28.14 -16.55
C VAL A 13 -53.07 28.26 -16.94
N PRO A 14 -52.69 29.03 -17.97
CA PRO A 14 -51.29 29.24 -18.30
C PRO A 14 -50.62 30.01 -17.15
N CYS A 15 -49.57 29.43 -16.54
CA CYS A 15 -48.71 30.16 -15.61
C CYS A 15 -47.97 31.24 -16.40
N VAL A 16 -48.49 32.47 -16.36
CA VAL A 16 -47.78 33.67 -16.81
C VAL A 16 -46.87 34.08 -15.65
N SER A 17 -45.56 33.89 -15.83
CA SER A 17 -44.48 34.10 -14.85
C SER A 17 -44.36 33.06 -13.72
N CYS A 18 -44.03 31.82 -14.10
CA CYS A 18 -43.24 30.96 -13.22
C CYS A 18 -41.77 31.28 -13.53
N GLU A 19 -41.22 32.36 -12.93
CA GLU A 19 -39.76 32.50 -12.85
C GLU A 19 -39.26 31.23 -12.14
N PRO A 20 -38.31 30.48 -12.71
CA PRO A 20 -37.74 29.35 -12.00
C PRO A 20 -37.22 29.88 -10.66
N PRO A 21 -37.47 29.17 -9.54
CA PRO A 21 -36.88 29.57 -8.27
C PRO A 21 -35.38 29.76 -8.49
N PRO A 22 -34.77 30.80 -7.89
CA PRO A 22 -33.34 31.00 -8.01
C PRO A 22 -32.63 29.68 -7.68
N PRO A 23 -31.59 29.31 -8.44
CA PRO A 23 -30.87 28.06 -8.19
C PRO A 23 -30.47 28.04 -6.73
N VAL A 24 -30.94 27.04 -6.00
CA VAL A 24 -30.53 26.82 -4.62
C VAL A 24 -29.06 26.43 -4.71
N GLU A 25 -28.19 27.21 -4.08
CA GLU A 25 -26.77 26.86 -4.00
C GLU A 25 -26.65 25.46 -3.40
N PRO A 26 -25.87 24.56 -4.03
CA PRO A 26 -25.70 23.22 -3.51
C PRO A 26 -25.07 23.28 -2.12
N VAL A 27 -25.68 22.59 -1.17
CA VAL A 27 -25.13 22.44 0.18
C VAL A 27 -24.23 21.22 0.15
N PHE A 28 -22.92 21.43 0.25
CA PHE A 28 -21.94 20.36 0.34
C PHE A 28 -21.96 19.71 1.73
N GLY A 29 -21.58 18.43 1.80
CA GLY A 29 -21.43 17.70 3.05
C GLY A 29 -20.18 18.13 3.81
N GLU A 30 -19.94 17.47 4.95
CA GLU A 30 -18.73 17.65 5.74
C GLU A 30 -18.22 16.29 6.21
N ALA A 31 -16.91 16.07 6.09
CA ALA A 31 -16.22 14.91 6.67
C ALA A 31 -14.92 15.41 7.32
N HIS A 32 -14.63 14.96 8.55
CA HIS A 32 -13.44 15.37 9.31
C HIS A 32 -13.27 16.90 9.44
N GLY A 33 -14.36 17.66 9.44
CA GLY A 33 -14.32 19.13 9.48
C GLY A 33 -13.94 19.80 8.16
N LEU A 34 -13.99 19.07 7.04
CA LEU A 34 -13.68 19.54 5.69
C LEU A 34 -14.92 19.45 4.80
N PRO A 35 -15.17 20.43 3.91
CA PRO A 35 -16.23 20.35 2.91
C PRO A 35 -16.06 19.12 2.00
N ALA A 36 -17.14 18.36 1.82
CA ALA A 36 -17.11 17.06 1.16
C ALA A 36 -18.18 16.91 0.07
N CYS A 37 -17.83 16.13 -0.97
CA CYS A 37 -18.75 15.62 -1.97
C CYS A 37 -19.38 14.32 -1.46
N ASP A 38 -20.19 14.42 -0.40
CA ASP A 38 -20.83 13.26 0.23
C ASP A 38 -21.83 12.55 -0.70
N GLN A 39 -22.29 11.39 -0.28
CA GLN A 39 -23.23 10.57 -1.04
C GLN A 39 -24.52 11.32 -1.41
N ALA A 40 -25.05 12.12 -0.48
CA ALA A 40 -26.31 12.82 -0.68
C ALA A 40 -26.17 13.93 -1.75
N VAL A 41 -25.05 14.65 -1.76
CA VAL A 41 -24.74 15.67 -2.76
C VAL A 41 -24.60 15.06 -4.15
N VAL A 42 -23.86 13.95 -4.26
CA VAL A 42 -23.63 13.28 -5.55
C VAL A 42 -24.94 12.72 -6.10
N ASP A 43 -25.72 12.01 -5.29
CA ASP A 43 -26.97 11.39 -5.74
C ASP A 43 -28.05 12.41 -6.10
N ALA A 44 -28.05 13.58 -5.46
CA ALA A 44 -28.98 14.67 -5.79
C ALA A 44 -28.66 15.35 -7.13
N ASN A 45 -27.46 15.17 -7.68
CA ASN A 45 -26.98 15.92 -8.85
C ASN A 45 -26.40 15.01 -9.96
N PRO A 46 -27.15 14.01 -10.48
CA PRO A 46 -26.63 13.03 -11.44
C PRO A 46 -26.21 13.61 -12.81
N GLY A 47 -26.55 14.87 -13.10
CA GLY A 47 -26.13 15.58 -14.32
C GLY A 47 -24.82 16.37 -14.17
N SER A 48 -24.22 16.34 -13.00
CA SER A 48 -22.99 17.06 -12.65
C SER A 48 -22.01 16.15 -11.92
N ARG A 49 -20.72 16.47 -12.01
CA ARG A 49 -19.71 15.90 -11.13
C ARG A 49 -19.41 16.87 -10.01
N CYS A 50 -19.37 16.37 -8.78
CA CYS A 50 -18.89 17.12 -7.64
C CYS A 50 -17.36 17.03 -7.59
N PHE A 51 -16.69 18.17 -7.52
CA PHE A 51 -15.24 18.27 -7.32
C PHE A 51 -14.96 18.81 -5.93
N THR A 52 -14.10 18.13 -5.17
CA THR A 52 -13.56 18.65 -3.91
C THR A 52 -12.30 19.49 -4.10
N TRP A 53 -11.66 19.35 -5.26
CA TRP A 53 -10.37 19.95 -5.62
C TRP A 53 -9.20 19.48 -4.76
N ARG A 54 -9.35 18.28 -4.17
CA ARG A 54 -8.29 17.61 -3.42
C ARG A 54 -7.88 16.31 -4.09
N ALA A 55 -6.60 16.03 -4.06
CA ALA A 55 -6.07 14.74 -4.47
C ALA A 55 -5.07 14.22 -3.44
N LEU A 56 -5.04 12.89 -3.29
CA LEU A 56 -4.05 12.18 -2.50
C LEU A 56 -3.13 11.42 -3.44
N ALA A 57 -1.84 11.40 -3.15
CA ALA A 57 -0.94 10.44 -3.76
C ALA A 57 0.22 10.10 -2.84
N GLY A 58 0.94 9.03 -3.15
CA GLY A 58 2.18 8.72 -2.46
C GLY A 58 2.91 7.52 -3.05
N VAL A 59 4.10 7.26 -2.51
CA VAL A 59 4.99 6.18 -2.93
C VAL A 59 5.28 5.21 -1.81
N SER A 60 5.37 3.91 -2.10
CA SER A 60 5.68 2.86 -1.11
C SER A 60 4.70 2.90 0.07
N MET A 61 5.16 3.08 1.31
CA MET A 61 4.30 3.35 2.47
C MET A 61 3.23 4.41 2.17
N GLY A 62 3.61 5.55 1.60
CA GLY A 62 2.70 6.64 1.25
C GLY A 62 1.70 6.30 0.15
N GLY A 63 2.03 5.38 -0.77
CA GLY A 63 1.08 4.87 -1.77
C GLY A 63 0.00 4.02 -1.13
N GLY A 64 0.38 3.21 -0.13
CA GLY A 64 -0.54 2.46 0.72
C GLY A 64 -1.49 3.38 1.49
N THR A 65 -0.96 4.44 2.09
CA THR A 65 -1.77 5.47 2.76
C THR A 65 -2.72 6.17 1.79
N ALA A 66 -2.26 6.57 0.61
CA ALA A 66 -3.07 7.27 -0.38
C ALA A 66 -4.27 6.43 -0.84
N SER A 67 -4.05 5.13 -1.12
CA SER A 67 -5.13 4.20 -1.47
C SER A 67 -6.08 3.96 -0.30
N ARG A 68 -5.56 3.66 0.89
CA ARG A 68 -6.35 3.44 2.11
C ARG A 68 -7.28 4.61 2.43
N LEU A 69 -6.72 5.82 2.58
CA LEU A 69 -7.48 7.03 2.91
C LEU A 69 -8.35 7.51 1.75
N GLY A 70 -7.86 7.38 0.51
CA GLY A 70 -8.60 7.78 -0.68
C GLY A 70 -9.85 6.95 -0.91
N PHE A 71 -9.82 5.66 -0.57
CA PHE A 71 -10.96 4.75 -0.75
C PHE A 71 -11.86 4.66 0.49
N SER A 72 -11.33 4.88 1.70
CA SER A 72 -12.16 4.96 2.92
C SER A 72 -12.89 6.29 3.06
N GLU A 73 -12.29 7.39 2.58
CA GLU A 73 -12.86 8.74 2.62
C GLU A 73 -13.06 9.33 1.21
N PRO A 74 -13.76 8.62 0.30
CA PRO A 74 -13.82 9.02 -1.10
C PRO A 74 -14.39 10.43 -1.23
N SER A 75 -15.38 10.79 -0.40
CA SER A 75 -16.06 12.09 -0.40
C SER A 75 -15.16 13.32 -0.26
N LEU A 76 -13.91 13.15 0.19
CA LEU A 76 -12.94 14.23 0.36
C LEU A 76 -12.03 14.46 -0.85
N TYR A 77 -11.90 13.49 -1.76
CA TYR A 77 -10.89 13.52 -2.83
C TYR A 77 -11.49 13.24 -4.20
N ASP A 78 -10.90 13.83 -5.24
CA ASP A 78 -11.26 13.59 -6.63
C ASP A 78 -10.30 12.64 -7.35
N VAL A 79 -9.07 12.55 -6.87
CA VAL A 79 -8.00 11.73 -7.47
C VAL A 79 -7.17 11.03 -6.40
N VAL A 80 -6.87 9.75 -6.61
CA VAL A 80 -5.99 8.94 -5.76
C VAL A 80 -4.83 8.40 -6.60
N GLY A 81 -3.59 8.64 -6.17
CA GLY A 81 -2.37 8.17 -6.82
C GLY A 81 -1.60 7.17 -5.96
N VAL A 82 -1.44 5.95 -6.44
CA VAL A 82 -0.83 4.83 -5.72
C VAL A 82 0.43 4.42 -6.45
N MET A 83 1.59 4.82 -5.94
CA MET A 83 2.87 4.47 -6.57
C MET A 83 3.58 3.35 -5.82
N GLY A 84 3.80 2.22 -6.49
CA GLY A 84 4.63 1.08 -6.05
C GLY A 84 4.56 0.78 -4.56
N THR A 85 3.53 0.06 -4.11
CA THR A 85 3.30 -0.22 -2.69
C THR A 85 2.88 -1.66 -2.45
N PRO A 86 3.37 -2.31 -1.36
CA PRO A 86 2.87 -3.62 -0.97
C PRO A 86 1.49 -3.54 -0.31
N PHE A 87 0.98 -2.35 0.02
CA PHE A 87 -0.30 -2.19 0.71
C PHE A 87 -1.46 -1.90 -0.24
N ALA A 88 -1.27 -2.04 -1.56
CA ALA A 88 -2.35 -1.87 -2.53
C ALA A 88 -3.46 -2.91 -2.32
N ASP A 89 -3.09 -4.12 -1.88
CA ASP A 89 -3.99 -5.16 -1.41
C ASP A 89 -3.36 -5.82 -0.18
N THR A 90 -3.83 -5.46 1.02
CA THR A 90 -3.22 -5.93 2.26
C THR A 90 -3.43 -7.42 2.48
N GLU A 91 -4.56 -7.97 2.04
CA GLU A 91 -4.88 -9.37 2.22
C GLU A 91 -3.97 -10.27 1.38
N PHE A 92 -3.81 -9.92 0.10
CA PHE A 92 -2.87 -10.60 -0.77
C PHE A 92 -1.42 -10.46 -0.25
N PHE A 93 -1.04 -9.26 0.20
CA PHE A 93 0.30 -9.02 0.74
C PHE A 93 0.61 -9.88 1.98
N PHE A 94 -0.29 -9.96 2.95
CA PHE A 94 -0.05 -10.79 4.14
C PHE A 94 -0.12 -12.29 3.83
N GLY A 95 -1.02 -12.72 2.94
CA GLY A 95 -1.01 -14.10 2.43
C GLY A 95 0.32 -14.47 1.78
N MET A 96 0.91 -13.56 1.00
CA MET A 96 2.24 -13.73 0.42
C MET A 96 3.32 -13.81 1.51
N LEU A 97 3.32 -12.90 2.49
CA LEU A 97 4.32 -12.91 3.58
C LEU A 97 4.29 -14.21 4.37
N GLU A 98 3.10 -14.73 4.69
CA GLU A 98 2.93 -15.99 5.42
C GLU A 98 3.47 -17.19 4.64
N ARG A 99 3.25 -17.26 3.31
CA ARG A 99 3.77 -18.35 2.48
C ARG A 99 5.23 -18.20 2.08
N SER A 100 5.84 -17.04 2.35
CA SER A 100 7.23 -16.73 1.96
C SER A 100 8.08 -16.26 3.14
N HIS A 101 8.15 -14.96 3.39
CA HIS A 101 9.05 -14.28 4.32
C HIS A 101 8.96 -14.77 5.78
N LEU A 102 7.87 -15.46 6.15
CA LEU A 102 7.65 -16.04 7.48
C LEU A 102 7.61 -17.58 7.49
N ALA A 103 7.94 -18.22 6.36
CA ALA A 103 7.91 -19.66 6.16
C ALA A 103 9.29 -20.24 5.78
N GLY A 104 9.28 -21.47 5.24
CA GLY A 104 10.45 -22.17 4.71
C GLY A 104 11.23 -23.00 5.73
N PHE A 105 10.63 -23.30 6.87
CA PHE A 105 11.18 -24.23 7.85
C PHE A 105 10.89 -25.70 7.48
N CYS A 106 11.77 -26.60 7.90
CA CYS A 106 11.54 -28.04 7.73
C CYS A 106 10.36 -28.53 8.59
N SER A 107 9.76 -29.67 8.24
CA SER A 107 8.71 -30.27 9.07
C SER A 107 9.27 -30.74 10.43
N LYS A 108 8.40 -30.84 11.44
CA LYS A 108 8.75 -31.35 12.77
C LYS A 108 9.53 -32.66 12.71
N GLU A 109 9.11 -33.61 11.87
CA GLU A 109 9.75 -34.92 11.77
C GLU A 109 11.18 -34.82 11.23
N VAL A 110 11.44 -33.91 10.29
CA VAL A 110 12.78 -33.69 9.74
C VAL A 110 13.69 -33.09 10.80
N LEU A 111 13.21 -32.11 11.55
CA LEU A 111 13.97 -31.46 12.63
C LEU A 111 14.26 -32.44 13.78
N GLU A 112 13.28 -33.21 14.23
CA GLU A 112 13.46 -34.26 15.24
C GLU A 112 14.43 -35.34 14.77
N ALA A 113 14.36 -35.75 13.51
CA ALA A 113 15.28 -36.72 12.94
C ALA A 113 16.72 -36.16 12.86
N ALA A 114 16.89 -34.86 12.61
CA ALA A 114 18.20 -34.20 12.62
C ALA A 114 18.79 -34.18 14.05
N MET A 115 18.00 -33.76 15.04
CA MET A 115 18.40 -33.80 16.45
C MET A 115 18.76 -35.23 16.90
N ALA A 116 18.00 -36.24 16.47
CA ALA A 116 18.28 -37.64 16.81
C ALA A 116 19.60 -38.16 16.19
N ARG A 117 20.05 -37.59 15.07
CA ARG A 117 21.38 -37.87 14.48
C ARG A 117 22.52 -37.11 15.16
N GLY A 118 22.19 -36.11 15.99
CA GLY A 118 23.16 -35.20 16.59
C GLY A 118 23.58 -34.07 15.64
N ASP A 119 22.78 -33.79 14.61
CA ASP A 119 23.01 -32.63 13.75
C ASP A 119 22.73 -31.34 14.54
N SER A 120 23.52 -30.30 14.29
CA SER A 120 23.27 -28.97 14.87
C SER A 120 22.14 -28.29 14.11
N LEU A 121 21.08 -27.84 14.81
CA LEU A 121 20.01 -27.06 14.19
C LEU A 121 20.49 -25.66 13.76
N ASP A 122 21.58 -25.17 14.35
CA ASP A 122 22.21 -23.90 14.00
C ASP A 122 23.25 -23.98 12.87
N ASP A 123 23.32 -25.10 12.14
CA ASP A 123 24.23 -25.25 11.00
C ASP A 123 23.52 -24.89 9.68
N PRO A 124 23.72 -23.68 9.13
CA PRO A 124 23.08 -23.24 7.89
C PRO A 124 23.60 -24.00 6.65
N THR A 125 24.71 -24.74 6.79
CA THR A 125 25.33 -25.48 5.68
C THR A 125 24.82 -26.92 5.56
N ASN A 126 23.98 -27.36 6.50
CA ASN A 126 23.42 -28.71 6.48
C ASN A 126 22.25 -28.79 5.47
N PRO A 127 22.41 -29.49 4.33
CA PRO A 127 21.36 -29.58 3.31
C PRO A 127 20.10 -30.31 3.81
N ALA A 128 20.19 -31.10 4.87
CA ALA A 128 19.02 -31.75 5.47
C ALA A 128 18.12 -30.78 6.24
N LEU A 129 18.59 -29.55 6.51
CA LEU A 129 17.85 -28.50 7.20
C LEU A 129 17.41 -27.37 6.24
N GLN A 130 17.80 -27.43 4.96
CA GLN A 130 17.41 -26.47 3.92
C GLN A 130 16.11 -26.89 3.24
N CYS A 131 14.97 -26.53 3.85
CA CYS A 131 13.63 -26.87 3.34
C CYS A 131 12.90 -25.72 2.67
N GLY A 132 13.35 -24.47 2.86
CA GLY A 132 12.75 -23.27 2.29
C GLY A 132 12.92 -23.18 0.77
N LEU A 133 12.02 -22.45 0.14
CA LEU A 133 12.14 -22.01 -1.24
C LEU A 133 12.44 -20.52 -1.22
N HIS A 134 13.57 -20.12 -1.79
CA HIS A 134 13.95 -18.73 -1.89
C HIS A 134 14.68 -18.48 -3.20
N ASP A 135 14.43 -17.29 -3.76
CA ASP A 135 15.20 -16.77 -4.87
C ASP A 135 16.41 -16.04 -4.28
N THR A 136 17.50 -16.75 -3.99
CA THR A 136 18.73 -16.07 -3.50
C THR A 136 19.37 -15.28 -4.64
N TRP A 137 19.89 -14.10 -4.31
CA TRP A 137 20.70 -13.30 -5.24
C TRP A 137 22.19 -13.34 -4.84
N PRO A 138 23.12 -13.66 -5.76
CA PRO A 138 22.87 -14.07 -7.15
C PRO A 138 22.21 -15.45 -7.20
N LEU A 139 21.30 -15.64 -8.16
CA LEU A 139 20.77 -16.97 -8.45
C LEU A 139 21.94 -17.92 -8.71
N PRO A 140 21.90 -19.18 -8.25
CA PRO A 140 22.91 -20.15 -8.63
C PRO A 140 23.03 -20.24 -10.16
N ASP A 141 24.26 -20.34 -10.67
CA ASP A 141 24.62 -20.53 -12.09
C ASP A 141 23.99 -21.78 -12.76
N ASP A 142 23.17 -22.55 -12.04
CA ASP A 142 22.47 -23.72 -12.57
C ASP A 142 21.17 -23.37 -13.32
N GLY A 143 20.79 -22.09 -13.35
CA GLY A 143 19.60 -21.64 -14.08
C GLY A 143 18.30 -22.17 -13.49
N GLN A 144 18.29 -22.60 -12.22
CA GLN A 144 17.06 -22.73 -11.47
C GLN A 144 16.58 -21.33 -11.10
N ALA A 145 15.96 -20.68 -12.09
CA ALA A 145 15.02 -19.61 -11.82
C ALA A 145 14.04 -20.08 -10.74
N ALA A 146 13.53 -19.14 -9.94
CA ALA A 146 12.19 -19.22 -9.37
C ALA A 146 11.33 -20.04 -10.34
N ARG A 147 10.75 -21.16 -9.87
CA ARG A 147 10.10 -22.14 -10.76
C ARG A 147 9.30 -21.41 -11.85
N PRO A 148 9.48 -21.75 -13.15
CA PRO A 148 8.75 -21.06 -14.21
C PRO A 148 7.24 -21.11 -13.93
N GLY A 149 6.61 -19.95 -13.73
CA GLY A 149 5.14 -19.82 -13.81
C GLY A 149 4.34 -19.41 -12.57
N TYR A 150 4.93 -19.11 -11.40
CA TYR A 150 4.09 -18.63 -10.27
C TYR A 150 3.83 -17.12 -10.35
N GLN A 151 2.60 -16.73 -10.71
CA GLN A 151 2.08 -15.35 -10.71
C GLN A 151 2.98 -14.35 -11.45
N VAL A 152 2.95 -14.42 -12.78
CA VAL A 152 3.68 -13.50 -13.65
C VAL A 152 3.15 -12.07 -13.46
N ALA A 153 4.04 -11.07 -13.39
CA ALA A 153 3.63 -9.68 -13.17
C ALA A 153 2.85 -9.08 -14.37
N VAL A 154 3.22 -9.48 -15.59
CA VAL A 154 2.66 -9.02 -16.87
C VAL A 154 2.72 -10.18 -17.87
N GLU A 155 1.72 -10.30 -18.76
CA GLU A 155 1.74 -11.28 -19.87
C GLU A 155 3.10 -11.28 -20.61
N ASP A 156 3.59 -12.46 -20.96
CA ASP A 156 4.89 -12.70 -21.60
C ASP A 156 6.14 -12.26 -20.81
N SER A 157 5.98 -11.80 -19.57
CA SER A 157 7.13 -11.44 -18.73
C SER A 157 7.91 -12.67 -18.32
N GLN A 158 9.24 -12.55 -18.36
CA GLN A 158 10.09 -13.52 -17.70
C GLN A 158 9.95 -13.39 -16.18
N CYS A 159 9.54 -12.22 -15.64
CA CYS A 159 9.35 -11.94 -14.21
C CYS A 159 8.10 -12.56 -13.62
N SER A 160 8.32 -13.47 -12.68
CA SER A 160 7.32 -14.02 -11.77
C SER A 160 7.47 -13.40 -10.37
N MET A 161 6.53 -13.73 -9.48
CA MET A 161 6.65 -13.36 -8.07
C MET A 161 7.94 -13.94 -7.47
N PHE A 162 8.72 -13.10 -6.78
CA PHE A 162 9.96 -13.51 -6.12
C PHE A 162 9.66 -14.21 -4.81
N GLN A 163 10.30 -15.36 -4.60
CA GLN A 163 10.16 -16.18 -3.40
C GLN A 163 11.22 -15.81 -2.36
N SER A 164 10.78 -15.76 -1.11
CA SER A 164 11.61 -15.60 0.08
C SER A 164 11.26 -16.71 1.07
N ASP A 165 12.19 -17.02 1.96
CA ASP A 165 11.89 -17.72 3.22
C ASP A 165 12.38 -16.89 4.41
N TYR A 166 12.03 -17.27 5.64
CA TYR A 166 12.41 -16.49 6.83
C TYR A 166 13.92 -16.23 6.95
N ASN A 167 14.74 -17.20 6.53
CA ASN A 167 16.19 -17.10 6.59
C ASN A 167 16.79 -16.40 5.37
N HIS A 168 16.04 -16.23 4.28
CA HIS A 168 16.52 -15.64 3.03
C HIS A 168 15.47 -14.69 2.45
N TRP A 169 15.57 -13.41 2.81
CA TRP A 169 14.68 -12.38 2.27
C TRP A 169 15.23 -11.83 0.95
N TYR A 170 14.52 -12.12 -0.14
CA TYR A 170 14.80 -11.50 -1.42
C TYR A 170 14.63 -9.99 -1.31
N ARG A 171 15.61 -9.28 -1.83
CA ARG A 171 15.73 -7.83 -1.65
C ARG A 171 15.90 -7.09 -2.98
N GLY A 172 15.95 -7.81 -4.10
CA GLY A 172 16.26 -7.24 -5.42
C GLY A 172 17.74 -6.86 -5.59
N PRO A 173 18.14 -6.39 -6.79
CA PRO A 173 19.45 -5.81 -7.04
C PRO A 173 19.63 -4.46 -6.31
N ASP A 174 20.88 -4.02 -6.11
CA ASP A 174 21.17 -2.76 -5.43
C ASP A 174 20.73 -1.54 -6.27
N GLU A 175 20.94 -1.59 -7.59
CA GLU A 175 20.46 -0.56 -8.51
C GLU A 175 18.92 -0.47 -8.52
N GLY A 176 18.39 0.75 -8.46
CA GLY A 176 16.94 1.02 -8.55
C GLY A 176 16.11 0.63 -7.32
N ARG A 177 16.72 0.05 -6.28
CA ARG A 177 15.97 -0.36 -5.07
C ARG A 177 15.46 0.82 -4.24
N GLY A 178 16.18 1.93 -4.25
CA GLY A 178 15.80 3.17 -3.55
C GLY A 178 15.99 3.19 -2.04
N GLY A 179 16.54 2.12 -1.45
CA GLY A 179 16.84 2.00 -0.03
C GLY A 179 17.83 0.86 0.23
N SER A 180 18.39 0.77 1.43
CA SER A 180 19.30 -0.33 1.76
C SER A 180 18.55 -1.63 2.02
N PHE A 181 17.32 -1.60 2.57
CA PHE A 181 16.45 -2.77 2.87
C PHE A 181 17.18 -3.97 3.48
N THR A 182 18.22 -3.73 4.28
CA THR A 182 18.99 -4.81 4.93
C THR A 182 18.07 -5.59 5.86
N ARG A 183 18.42 -6.82 6.21
CA ARG A 183 17.65 -7.64 7.17
C ARG A 183 17.29 -6.84 8.43
N ASN A 184 18.27 -6.13 9.01
CA ASN A 184 18.05 -5.25 10.15
C ASN A 184 17.00 -4.16 9.87
N GLY A 185 17.11 -3.47 8.73
CA GLY A 185 16.17 -2.42 8.35
C GLY A 185 14.78 -2.97 8.03
N LEU A 186 14.67 -4.18 7.45
CA LEU A 186 13.40 -4.85 7.23
C LEU A 186 12.75 -5.25 8.56
N ILE A 187 13.51 -5.71 9.54
CA ILE A 187 13.00 -5.96 10.90
C ILE A 187 12.46 -4.67 11.52
N ASP A 188 13.20 -3.56 11.44
CA ASP A 188 12.75 -2.25 11.94
C ASP A 188 11.43 -1.81 11.25
N ILE A 189 11.30 -2.05 9.94
CA ILE A 189 10.07 -1.77 9.18
C ILE A 189 8.90 -2.64 9.66
N VAL A 190 9.15 -3.92 9.96
CA VAL A 190 8.11 -4.81 10.50
C VAL A 190 7.72 -4.38 11.91
N HIS A 191 8.65 -3.95 12.77
CA HIS A 191 8.31 -3.33 14.06
C HIS A 191 7.39 -2.14 13.88
N ASP A 192 7.71 -1.23 12.97
CA ASP A 192 6.88 -0.05 12.70
C ASP A 192 5.48 -0.42 12.16
N LEU A 193 5.43 -1.39 11.24
CA LEU A 193 4.18 -1.88 10.66
C LEU A 193 3.25 -2.44 11.73
N LEU A 194 3.78 -3.26 12.63
CA LEU A 194 3.01 -3.87 13.70
C LEU A 194 2.71 -2.88 14.83
N ALA A 195 3.55 -1.85 15.03
CA ALA A 195 3.22 -0.73 15.93
C ALA A 195 2.01 0.05 15.39
N ALA A 196 1.94 0.26 14.07
CA ALA A 196 0.83 0.93 13.39
C ALA A 196 -0.45 0.09 13.41
N TYR A 197 -0.43 -1.16 12.95
CA TYR A 197 -1.64 -1.95 12.71
C TYR A 197 -1.93 -3.04 13.76
N GLY A 198 -1.03 -3.23 14.72
CA GLY A 198 -1.08 -4.33 15.68
C GLY A 198 -0.37 -5.59 15.17
N ASN A 199 -0.23 -6.58 16.05
CA ASN A 199 0.45 -7.83 15.75
C ASN A 199 -0.40 -8.71 14.82
N LEU A 200 0.04 -8.83 13.59
CA LEU A 200 -0.65 -9.56 12.53
C LEU A 200 -0.36 -11.07 12.55
N LEU A 201 0.52 -11.53 13.44
CA LEU A 201 1.00 -12.91 13.54
C LEU A 201 0.34 -13.70 14.68
N TYR A 202 -0.31 -13.01 15.63
CA TYR A 202 -0.95 -13.66 16.78
C TYR A 202 -2.17 -12.88 17.28
N HIS A 203 -3.10 -13.59 17.91
CA HIS A 203 -4.02 -12.97 18.85
C HIS A 203 -3.45 -12.97 20.27
N ASN A 204 -3.29 -11.79 20.87
CA ASN A 204 -2.97 -11.64 22.28
C ASN A 204 -3.96 -10.68 22.96
N PRO A 205 -4.77 -11.13 23.92
CA PRO A 205 -5.71 -10.25 24.62
C PRO A 205 -5.03 -9.29 25.61
N GLU A 206 -3.78 -9.54 25.99
CA GLU A 206 -3.02 -8.71 26.93
C GLU A 206 -2.20 -7.61 26.24
N SER A 207 -1.94 -7.74 24.94
CA SER A 207 -1.20 -6.77 24.14
C SER A 207 -1.62 -6.83 22.67
N SER A 208 -1.79 -5.67 22.04
CA SER A 208 -2.01 -5.59 20.59
C SER A 208 -0.71 -5.68 19.77
N TYR A 209 0.47 -5.77 20.39
CA TYR A 209 1.77 -5.78 19.70
C TYR A 209 2.63 -7.00 20.03
N PHE A 210 2.65 -7.46 21.27
CA PHE A 210 3.49 -8.60 21.68
C PHE A 210 2.78 -9.94 21.44
N PRO A 211 3.51 -11.01 21.09
CA PRO A 211 2.97 -12.38 21.07
C PRO A 211 2.41 -12.80 22.43
N PRO A 212 1.50 -13.80 22.47
CA PRO A 212 1.01 -14.38 23.72
C PRO A 212 2.15 -14.82 24.62
N GLY A 213 2.07 -14.46 25.90
CA GLY A 213 3.11 -14.81 26.88
C GLY A 213 4.35 -13.91 26.84
N VAL A 214 4.35 -12.83 26.05
CA VAL A 214 5.39 -11.78 26.03
C VAL A 214 4.79 -10.46 26.52
N ASP A 215 5.53 -9.71 27.34
CA ASP A 215 5.09 -8.42 27.88
C ASP A 215 6.03 -7.28 27.45
N GLU A 216 5.64 -6.05 27.79
CA GLU A 216 6.35 -4.81 27.43
C GLU A 216 7.80 -4.75 27.95
N ALA A 217 8.21 -5.62 28.88
CA ALA A 217 9.63 -5.68 29.28
C ALA A 217 10.54 -6.13 28.12
N TRP A 218 9.98 -6.75 27.07
CA TRP A 218 10.68 -7.10 25.83
C TRP A 218 10.77 -5.93 24.83
N HIS A 219 10.16 -4.78 25.12
CA HIS A 219 10.13 -3.63 24.21
C HIS A 219 11.47 -2.91 24.13
N VAL A 220 11.96 -2.60 22.92
CA VAL A 220 13.05 -1.63 22.70
C VAL A 220 12.46 -0.30 22.26
N VAL A 221 12.72 0.74 23.05
CA VAL A 221 12.24 2.08 22.70
C VAL A 221 13.20 2.71 21.68
N PRO A 222 12.72 3.12 20.49
CA PRO A 222 13.58 3.62 19.42
C PRO A 222 14.37 4.88 19.78
N HIS A 223 15.55 5.03 19.19
CA HIS A 223 16.35 6.26 19.16
C HIS A 223 16.76 6.81 20.53
N ARG A 224 16.83 5.96 21.55
CA ARG A 224 17.29 6.33 22.89
C ARG A 224 18.80 6.11 23.07
N GLU A 225 19.41 6.89 23.96
CA GLU A 225 20.84 6.75 24.28
C GLU A 225 21.21 5.36 24.86
N ASP A 226 20.28 4.69 25.54
CA ASP A 226 20.46 3.37 26.17
C ASP A 226 20.00 2.19 25.31
N GLU A 227 19.56 2.42 24.07
CA GLU A 227 18.99 1.41 23.16
C GLU A 227 19.91 0.18 22.99
N ALA A 228 21.19 0.39 22.66
CA ALA A 228 22.13 -0.71 22.46
C ALA A 228 22.33 -1.58 23.72
N ALA A 229 22.29 -0.95 24.91
CA ALA A 229 22.39 -1.68 26.16
C ALA A 229 21.11 -2.47 26.47
N GLN A 230 19.95 -1.91 26.12
CA GLN A 230 18.66 -2.59 26.24
C GLN A 230 18.60 -3.82 25.33
N ARG A 231 18.92 -3.65 24.03
CA ARG A 231 18.99 -4.76 23.05
C ARG A 231 19.88 -5.90 23.56
N ALA A 232 21.11 -5.57 23.99
CA ALA A 232 22.04 -6.57 24.53
C ALA A 232 21.49 -7.29 25.78
N ALA A 233 20.79 -6.59 26.66
CA ALA A 233 20.19 -7.19 27.86
C ALA A 233 19.04 -8.16 27.51
N LEU A 234 18.20 -7.80 26.54
CA LEU A 234 17.10 -8.63 26.05
C LEU A 234 17.64 -9.88 25.34
N CYS A 235 18.57 -9.72 24.40
CA CYS A 235 19.14 -10.85 23.65
C CYS A 235 19.91 -11.84 24.54
N ALA A 236 20.45 -11.39 25.68
CA ALA A 236 21.10 -12.27 26.65
C ALA A 236 20.11 -13.01 27.57
N ASN A 237 18.85 -12.59 27.64
CA ASN A 237 17.84 -13.13 28.54
C ASN A 237 16.50 -13.32 27.81
N PRO A 238 16.43 -14.23 26.83
CA PRO A 238 15.18 -14.53 26.14
C PRO A 238 14.15 -15.07 27.12
N ARG A 239 12.89 -14.74 26.86
CA ARG A 239 11.76 -15.22 27.66
C ARG A 239 11.31 -16.57 27.15
N VAL A 240 11.21 -17.54 28.06
CA VAL A 240 10.71 -18.89 27.77
C VAL A 240 9.20 -18.96 28.03
N ILE A 241 8.47 -19.51 27.07
CA ILE A 241 7.01 -19.65 27.05
C ILE A 241 6.70 -21.15 26.96
N PRO A 242 6.44 -21.81 28.10
CA PRO A 242 6.22 -23.25 28.12
C PRO A 242 4.85 -23.60 27.56
N SER A 243 4.72 -24.84 27.06
CA SER A 243 3.44 -25.38 26.57
C SER A 243 2.81 -24.53 25.46
N TYR A 244 3.64 -24.07 24.51
CA TYR A 244 3.21 -23.27 23.37
C TYR A 244 2.76 -24.16 22.22
N TYR A 245 1.51 -24.07 21.79
CA TYR A 245 0.97 -24.93 20.74
C TYR A 245 1.09 -24.30 19.35
N ASN A 246 1.34 -25.14 18.36
CA ASN A 246 1.31 -24.80 16.95
C ASN A 246 1.12 -26.10 16.15
N ALA A 247 0.18 -26.12 15.21
CA ALA A 247 -0.20 -27.32 14.46
C ALA A 247 0.98 -27.96 13.69
N GLU A 248 1.81 -27.15 13.05
CA GLU A 248 2.85 -27.61 12.14
C GLU A 248 4.09 -28.14 12.86
N TRP A 249 4.51 -27.48 13.95
CA TRP A 249 5.80 -27.76 14.58
C TRP A 249 5.73 -28.14 16.07
N ASN A 250 4.64 -27.83 16.78
CA ASN A 250 4.49 -28.17 18.20
C ASN A 250 3.07 -28.58 18.61
N PRO A 251 2.46 -29.59 17.96
CA PRO A 251 1.06 -29.94 18.18
C PRO A 251 0.78 -30.54 19.57
N ASP A 252 1.81 -30.99 20.28
CA ASP A 252 1.73 -31.53 21.63
C ASP A 252 2.24 -30.57 22.71
N GLY A 253 2.64 -29.35 22.32
CA GLY A 253 3.19 -28.34 23.24
C GLY A 253 4.47 -28.81 23.96
N SER A 254 5.21 -29.74 23.35
CA SER A 254 6.36 -30.41 23.95
C SER A 254 7.63 -29.54 23.97
N TYR A 255 7.77 -28.64 23.00
CA TYR A 255 8.84 -27.65 22.94
C TYR A 255 8.43 -26.33 23.59
N ASP A 256 9.37 -25.65 24.23
CA ASP A 256 9.14 -24.29 24.72
C ASP A 256 9.29 -23.30 23.55
N ALA A 257 8.46 -22.26 23.52
CA ALA A 257 8.70 -21.12 22.64
C ALA A 257 9.57 -20.08 23.36
N ILE A 258 10.34 -19.29 22.61
CA ILE A 258 11.19 -18.24 23.15
C ILE A 258 11.02 -16.93 22.39
N THR A 259 11.18 -15.80 23.11
CA THR A 259 11.56 -14.56 22.43
C THR A 259 12.98 -14.69 21.90
N PHE A 260 13.31 -14.00 20.81
CA PHE A 260 14.61 -14.18 20.18
C PHE A 260 15.13 -12.88 19.57
N CYS A 261 16.42 -12.90 19.25
CA CYS A 261 17.05 -11.84 18.50
C CYS A 261 17.54 -12.34 17.16
N ASP A 262 17.51 -11.44 16.20
CA ASP A 262 17.95 -11.60 14.83
C ASP A 262 18.99 -10.50 14.53
N GLY A 263 19.47 -10.42 13.30
CA GLY A 263 20.36 -9.37 12.83
C GLY A 263 21.42 -9.87 11.87
N THR A 264 22.20 -8.94 11.35
CA THR A 264 23.38 -9.21 10.54
C THR A 264 24.30 -7.99 10.52
N SER A 265 25.60 -8.23 10.38
CA SER A 265 26.59 -7.18 10.11
C SER A 265 26.68 -6.85 8.61
N ALA A 266 26.17 -7.73 7.75
CA ALA A 266 26.22 -7.62 6.30
C ALA A 266 25.05 -6.84 5.72
N ARG A 267 25.20 -6.38 4.47
CA ARG A 267 24.13 -5.73 3.71
C ARG A 267 23.33 -6.76 2.92
N THR A 268 22.78 -7.75 3.61
CA THR A 268 22.00 -8.86 3.03
C THR A 268 20.57 -8.91 3.62
N GLY A 269 19.69 -9.68 2.99
CA GLY A 269 18.42 -10.13 3.57
C GLY A 269 18.54 -11.49 4.30
N ASP A 270 19.68 -12.15 4.16
CA ASP A 270 19.91 -13.49 4.70
C ASP A 270 20.22 -13.47 6.19
N TYR A 271 19.76 -14.50 6.88
CA TYR A 271 20.13 -14.83 8.24
C TYR A 271 21.32 -15.80 8.24
N ASP A 272 22.45 -15.36 8.79
CA ASP A 272 23.59 -16.22 9.07
C ASP A 272 23.82 -16.30 10.58
N PRO A 273 23.57 -17.44 11.25
CA PRO A 273 23.77 -17.58 12.68
C PRO A 273 25.23 -17.45 13.12
N LEU A 274 26.19 -17.54 12.18
CA LEU A 274 27.61 -17.38 12.44
C LEU A 274 28.06 -15.91 12.36
N ASP A 275 27.20 -15.00 11.90
CA ASP A 275 27.48 -13.57 11.90
C ASP A 275 27.60 -13.06 13.35
N PRO A 276 28.61 -12.24 13.68
CA PRO A 276 28.77 -11.68 15.03
C PRO A 276 27.56 -10.84 15.51
N GLU A 277 26.75 -10.33 14.59
CA GLU A 277 25.55 -9.53 14.83
C GLU A 277 24.25 -10.32 14.59
N ALA A 278 24.32 -11.65 14.42
CA ALA A 278 23.15 -12.50 14.13
C ALA A 278 22.01 -12.42 15.17
N ARG A 279 22.31 -11.97 16.38
CA ARG A 279 21.41 -12.04 17.54
C ARG A 279 21.45 -10.76 18.36
N THR A 280 21.43 -9.61 17.69
CA THR A 280 21.59 -8.30 18.33
C THR A 280 20.38 -7.38 18.21
N ILE A 281 19.38 -7.75 17.40
CA ILE A 281 18.12 -7.03 17.22
C ILE A 281 16.98 -7.88 17.79
N PRO A 282 16.34 -7.47 18.88
CA PRO A 282 15.16 -8.15 19.40
C PRO A 282 14.04 -8.18 18.37
N VAL A 283 13.55 -9.38 18.08
CA VAL A 283 12.30 -9.56 17.35
C VAL A 283 11.18 -9.51 18.38
N GLU A 284 10.44 -8.40 18.39
CA GLU A 284 9.47 -8.13 19.46
C GLU A 284 8.09 -8.71 19.18
N PHE A 285 7.82 -8.91 17.90
CA PHE A 285 6.51 -9.28 17.40
C PHE A 285 6.34 -10.77 17.12
N ALA A 286 7.38 -11.59 17.30
CA ALA A 286 7.34 -13.02 17.00
C ALA A 286 8.11 -13.85 18.04
N VAL A 287 7.79 -15.14 18.08
CA VAL A 287 8.47 -16.15 18.89
C VAL A 287 8.94 -17.31 18.03
N ALA A 288 9.99 -18.01 18.49
CA ALA A 288 10.53 -19.20 17.84
C ALA A 288 10.41 -20.41 18.78
N LEU A 289 10.37 -21.62 18.22
CA LEU A 289 10.45 -22.84 19.03
C LEU A 289 11.90 -23.18 19.36
N ASP A 290 12.23 -23.28 20.65
CA ASP A 290 13.54 -23.77 21.12
C ASP A 290 13.49 -25.30 21.23
N MET A 291 13.69 -25.97 20.10
CA MET A 291 13.50 -27.41 19.97
C MET A 291 14.60 -28.20 20.69
N ASN A 292 15.79 -27.63 20.81
CA ASN A 292 16.92 -28.29 21.48
C ASN A 292 17.18 -27.79 22.91
N GLY A 293 16.46 -26.76 23.38
CA GLY A 293 16.49 -26.24 24.74
C GLY A 293 17.75 -25.43 25.06
N ASN A 294 18.38 -24.80 24.06
CA ASN A 294 19.61 -24.03 24.25
C ASN A 294 19.36 -22.55 24.59
N GLY A 295 18.09 -22.10 24.55
CA GLY A 295 17.68 -20.73 24.82
C GLY A 295 18.05 -19.74 23.73
N LEU A 296 18.33 -20.19 22.51
CA LEU A 296 18.60 -19.38 21.33
C LEU A 296 17.72 -19.86 20.20
N ARG A 297 17.32 -18.95 19.31
CA ARG A 297 16.75 -19.36 18.04
C ARG A 297 17.90 -19.82 17.14
N ASP A 298 17.92 -21.11 16.85
CA ASP A 298 18.84 -21.70 15.88
C ASP A 298 18.31 -21.49 14.45
N TRP A 299 19.21 -21.56 13.46
CA TRP A 299 18.87 -21.33 12.06
C TRP A 299 17.69 -22.19 11.55
N ALA A 300 17.63 -23.48 11.90
CA ALA A 300 16.57 -24.39 11.44
C ALA A 300 15.29 -24.31 12.30
N GLU A 301 15.33 -23.62 13.43
CA GLU A 301 14.19 -23.55 14.33
C GLU A 301 13.11 -22.59 13.79
N PRO A 302 11.85 -23.05 13.79
CA PRO A 302 10.76 -22.30 13.18
C PRO A 302 10.38 -21.09 14.01
N VAL A 303 10.19 -19.97 13.32
CA VAL A 303 9.41 -18.83 13.79
C VAL A 303 7.95 -19.14 13.50
N VAL A 304 7.13 -19.24 14.55
CA VAL A 304 5.77 -19.79 14.45
C VAL A 304 4.75 -18.68 14.26
N ILE A 305 3.66 -18.95 13.54
CA ILE A 305 2.56 -18.01 13.34
C ILE A 305 1.25 -18.70 13.74
N ASN A 306 0.44 -18.00 14.52
CA ASN A 306 -0.88 -18.46 14.96
C ASN A 306 -1.89 -17.31 14.78
N ASN A 307 -2.10 -16.88 13.53
CA ASN A 307 -2.90 -15.71 13.18
C ASN A 307 -4.25 -16.01 12.52
N ARG A 308 -4.49 -17.24 12.08
CA ARG A 308 -5.77 -17.71 11.54
C ARG A 308 -5.88 -19.21 11.68
N GLU A 309 -7.11 -19.70 11.67
CA GLU A 309 -7.35 -21.13 11.63
C GLU A 309 -6.79 -21.77 10.35
N ARG A 310 -6.45 -23.05 10.40
CA ARG A 310 -5.91 -23.76 9.23
C ARG A 310 -7.07 -24.05 8.28
N TRP A 311 -6.99 -23.52 7.07
CA TRP A 311 -7.97 -23.75 6.01
C TRP A 311 -7.29 -24.35 4.78
N ARG A 312 -8.10 -24.86 3.87
CA ARG A 312 -7.64 -25.50 2.63
C ARG A 312 -8.07 -24.61 1.49
N ASP A 313 -7.08 -23.99 0.88
CA ASP A 313 -7.16 -23.09 -0.29
C ASP A 313 -7.40 -23.91 -1.56
N LEU A 314 -8.62 -24.42 -1.66
CA LEU A 314 -9.11 -25.37 -2.66
C LEU A 314 -10.32 -24.81 -3.42
N GLY A 315 -10.58 -23.51 -3.28
CA GLY A 315 -11.70 -22.87 -3.91
C GLY A 315 -13.06 -23.24 -3.31
N ALA A 316 -14.09 -22.52 -3.79
CA ALA A 316 -15.46 -22.63 -3.27
C ALA A 316 -16.08 -24.03 -3.49
N ASP A 317 -15.50 -24.86 -4.36
CA ASP A 317 -15.94 -26.23 -4.60
C ASP A 317 -15.31 -27.27 -3.63
N ALA A 318 -14.31 -26.84 -2.86
CA ALA A 318 -13.56 -27.59 -1.87
C ALA A 318 -12.81 -28.83 -2.41
N LEU A 319 -12.42 -28.81 -3.68
CA LEU A 319 -11.58 -29.82 -4.32
C LEU A 319 -10.30 -29.17 -4.82
N ALA A 320 -9.17 -29.85 -4.62
CA ALA A 320 -7.97 -29.43 -5.34
C ALA A 320 -8.18 -29.71 -6.83
N SER A 321 -7.66 -28.85 -7.71
CA SER A 321 -7.64 -29.07 -9.16
C SER A 321 -7.26 -30.50 -9.56
N ALA A 322 -6.27 -31.11 -8.88
CA ALA A 322 -5.80 -32.47 -9.13
C ALA A 322 -6.84 -33.59 -8.84
N ASP A 323 -7.83 -33.30 -7.99
CA ASP A 323 -8.90 -34.20 -7.58
C ASP A 323 -10.20 -33.97 -8.40
N GLU A 324 -10.23 -32.97 -9.26
CA GLU A 324 -11.41 -32.62 -10.03
C GLU A 324 -11.70 -33.54 -11.22
N PRO A 325 -12.99 -33.79 -11.54
CA PRO A 325 -13.39 -34.56 -12.71
C PRO A 325 -12.92 -33.93 -14.03
N GLY A 326 -11.89 -34.52 -14.64
CA GLY A 326 -11.37 -34.07 -15.93
C GLY A 326 -10.01 -33.38 -15.86
N TYR A 327 -9.38 -33.38 -14.68
CA TYR A 327 -8.01 -32.92 -14.50
C TYR A 327 -7.03 -33.62 -15.45
N ASP A 328 -6.28 -32.80 -16.17
CA ASP A 328 -5.08 -33.20 -16.89
C ASP A 328 -4.02 -32.10 -16.69
N PRO A 329 -2.85 -32.39 -16.12
CA PRO A 329 -1.88 -31.37 -15.72
C PRO A 329 -1.30 -30.53 -16.88
N ILE A 330 -1.63 -30.86 -18.14
CA ILE A 330 -1.18 -30.13 -19.32
C ILE A 330 -2.37 -29.62 -20.14
N ALA A 331 -3.37 -30.47 -20.39
CA ALA A 331 -4.47 -30.16 -21.30
C ALA A 331 -5.67 -29.50 -20.62
N ASN A 332 -5.82 -29.68 -19.30
CA ASN A 332 -6.90 -29.12 -18.50
C ASN A 332 -6.47 -29.07 -17.02
N PRO A 333 -5.48 -28.23 -16.68
CA PRO A 333 -4.91 -28.17 -15.34
C PRO A 333 -5.88 -27.61 -14.30
N ASP A 334 -6.89 -26.85 -14.74
CA ASP A 334 -7.93 -26.21 -13.92
C ASP A 334 -9.33 -26.58 -14.49
N PRO A 335 -9.87 -27.76 -14.15
CA PRO A 335 -11.17 -28.20 -14.66
C PRO A 335 -12.39 -27.39 -14.18
N ALA A 336 -12.37 -26.86 -12.96
CA ALA A 336 -13.43 -26.06 -12.36
C ALA A 336 -13.36 -24.59 -12.81
N GLY A 337 -12.20 -24.12 -13.24
CA GLY A 337 -11.98 -22.77 -13.73
C GLY A 337 -11.77 -21.76 -12.60
N ASP A 338 -11.32 -22.20 -11.43
CA ASP A 338 -11.19 -21.40 -10.22
C ASP A 338 -9.76 -21.32 -9.66
N ASP A 339 -8.76 -21.82 -10.37
CA ASP A 339 -7.34 -21.54 -10.08
C ASP A 339 -7.09 -20.03 -10.16
N PHE A 340 -6.67 -19.42 -9.06
CA PHE A 340 -6.38 -18.00 -9.01
C PHE A 340 -5.11 -17.62 -9.78
N ASP A 341 -5.23 -16.60 -10.63
CA ASP A 341 -4.09 -15.95 -11.27
C ASP A 341 -4.33 -14.43 -11.36
N THR A 342 -3.33 -13.63 -10.97
CA THR A 342 -3.47 -12.16 -10.91
C THR A 342 -3.76 -11.49 -12.27
N LEU A 343 -3.55 -12.19 -13.39
CA LEU A 343 -3.77 -11.69 -14.74
C LEU A 343 -4.94 -12.39 -15.45
N GLU A 344 -4.94 -13.73 -15.44
CA GLU A 344 -5.83 -14.54 -16.27
C GLU A 344 -7.12 -14.96 -15.56
N ASN A 345 -7.04 -15.25 -14.25
CA ASN A 345 -8.19 -15.65 -13.43
C ASN A 345 -8.17 -15.01 -12.04
N PRO A 346 -8.30 -13.69 -11.94
CA PRO A 346 -8.18 -12.97 -10.66
C PRO A 346 -9.41 -13.09 -9.75
N GLU A 347 -10.51 -13.69 -10.23
CA GLU A 347 -11.67 -14.08 -9.40
C GLU A 347 -11.58 -15.54 -8.93
N GLY A 348 -10.50 -16.26 -9.29
CA GLY A 348 -10.29 -17.63 -8.84
C GLY A 348 -10.26 -17.74 -7.31
N SER A 349 -10.84 -18.83 -6.81
CA SER A 349 -10.92 -19.13 -5.38
C SER A 349 -9.88 -20.15 -4.93
N GLU A 350 -9.36 -21.00 -5.82
CA GLU A 350 -8.27 -21.93 -5.47
C GLU A 350 -6.93 -21.19 -5.51
N ALA A 351 -6.10 -21.37 -4.48
CA ALA A 351 -4.77 -20.79 -4.35
C ALA A 351 -4.71 -19.25 -4.29
N ASN A 352 -5.81 -18.58 -3.92
CA ASN A 352 -5.89 -17.11 -3.89
C ASN A 352 -5.37 -16.47 -2.59
N LEU A 353 -4.93 -17.30 -1.61
CA LEU A 353 -4.41 -16.91 -0.31
C LEU A 353 -5.45 -16.36 0.70
N ARG A 354 -6.75 -16.48 0.39
CA ARG A 354 -7.89 -15.98 1.16
C ARG A 354 -8.90 -17.10 1.42
N HIS A 355 -9.45 -17.14 2.63
CA HIS A 355 -10.51 -18.10 2.90
C HIS A 355 -11.81 -17.65 2.23
N ASP A 356 -12.33 -18.49 1.34
CA ASP A 356 -13.55 -18.27 0.59
C ASP A 356 -14.74 -19.06 1.17
N GLU A 357 -15.95 -18.55 0.92
CA GLU A 357 -17.17 -19.27 1.29
C GLU A 357 -17.26 -20.61 0.54
N GLY A 358 -17.23 -21.71 1.30
CA GLY A 358 -17.27 -23.08 0.76
C GLY A 358 -16.05 -23.89 1.17
N GLU A 359 -14.93 -23.23 1.46
CA GLU A 359 -13.69 -23.88 1.83
C GLU A 359 -13.70 -24.44 3.24
N SER A 360 -13.01 -25.57 3.39
CA SER A 360 -12.91 -26.27 4.67
C SER A 360 -11.81 -25.69 5.55
N TYR A 361 -12.11 -25.56 6.84
CA TYR A 361 -11.18 -25.13 7.89
C TYR A 361 -11.24 -26.06 9.10
N ASP A 362 -10.15 -26.08 9.87
CA ASP A 362 -10.08 -26.74 11.16
C ASP A 362 -10.52 -25.76 12.26
N ASP A 363 -11.69 -26.01 12.85
CA ASP A 363 -12.26 -25.27 14.00
C ASP A 363 -11.53 -25.64 15.31
N PHE A 364 -10.20 -25.51 15.28
CA PHE A 364 -9.26 -25.83 16.34
C PHE A 364 -8.60 -24.56 16.91
N GLY A 365 -9.12 -23.39 16.56
CA GLY A 365 -8.56 -22.11 16.95
C GLY A 365 -7.26 -21.75 16.22
N LEU A 366 -6.70 -20.61 16.59
CA LEU A 366 -5.56 -19.98 15.89
C LEU A 366 -4.24 -20.72 16.05
N ASP A 367 -4.08 -21.58 17.06
CA ASP A 367 -2.91 -22.46 17.17
C ASP A 367 -3.04 -23.75 16.34
N GLY A 368 -4.26 -24.06 15.88
CA GLY A 368 -4.59 -25.20 15.04
C GLY A 368 -4.58 -26.56 15.77
N VAL A 369 -4.60 -26.57 17.10
CA VAL A 369 -4.54 -27.78 17.93
C VAL A 369 -5.82 -27.93 18.75
N ALA A 370 -6.58 -28.99 18.49
CA ALA A 370 -7.80 -29.25 19.23
C ALA A 370 -7.57 -29.45 20.74
N GLY A 371 -8.38 -28.78 21.55
CA GLY A 371 -8.48 -28.91 23.01
C GLY A 371 -7.57 -27.98 23.81
N THR A 372 -7.01 -26.93 23.20
CA THR A 372 -6.11 -25.97 23.86
C THR A 372 -6.84 -24.79 24.51
N GLY A 373 -8.07 -24.50 24.06
CA GLY A 373 -8.94 -23.43 24.53
C GLY A 373 -8.53 -22.04 24.06
N ASP A 374 -7.86 -21.94 22.91
CA ASP A 374 -7.39 -20.69 22.34
C ASP A 374 -8.50 -19.94 21.56
N PHE A 375 -8.12 -18.89 20.83
CA PHE A 375 -9.09 -18.02 20.17
C PHE A 375 -9.74 -18.73 18.99
N GLY A 376 -11.07 -18.72 18.94
CA GLY A 376 -11.86 -19.30 17.84
C GLY A 376 -12.32 -20.73 18.09
N GLU A 377 -11.61 -21.50 18.93
CA GLU A 377 -11.82 -22.94 19.02
C GLU A 377 -13.27 -23.41 19.30
N GLY A 378 -13.77 -24.28 18.42
CA GLY A 378 -15.02 -25.01 18.57
C GLY A 378 -16.26 -24.14 18.42
N ASN A 379 -16.16 -23.00 17.76
CA ASN A 379 -17.23 -22.02 17.63
C ASN A 379 -18.08 -22.19 16.35
N GLY A 380 -17.61 -23.01 15.40
CA GLY A 380 -18.26 -23.31 14.13
C GLY A 380 -18.16 -22.22 13.06
N GLY A 381 -17.19 -21.31 13.16
CA GLY A 381 -16.84 -20.29 12.17
C GLY A 381 -15.33 -20.27 11.92
N TYR A 382 -14.91 -19.74 10.77
CA TYR A 382 -13.50 -19.52 10.46
C TYR A 382 -12.99 -18.27 11.17
N ASP A 383 -11.99 -18.41 12.03
CA ASP A 383 -11.44 -17.31 12.80
C ASP A 383 -10.08 -16.80 12.32
N VAL A 384 -9.93 -15.48 12.43
CA VAL A 384 -8.71 -14.74 12.13
C VAL A 384 -8.37 -13.86 13.34
N ALA A 385 -7.07 -13.73 13.64
CA ALA A 385 -6.58 -12.85 14.71
C ALA A 385 -7.12 -11.43 14.49
N PRO A 386 -7.65 -10.76 15.53
CA PRO A 386 -8.34 -9.48 15.38
C PRO A 386 -7.53 -8.37 14.68
N ALA A 387 -6.20 -8.33 14.85
CA ALA A 387 -5.37 -7.32 14.18
C ALA A 387 -5.22 -7.62 12.69
N LEU A 388 -5.03 -8.88 12.31
CA LEU A 388 -5.00 -9.31 10.91
C LEU A 388 -6.35 -9.09 10.23
N LEU A 389 -7.46 -9.44 10.90
CA LEU A 389 -8.81 -9.18 10.39
C LEU A 389 -9.01 -7.67 10.14
N ARG A 390 -8.61 -6.80 11.06
CA ARG A 390 -8.66 -5.34 10.83
C ARG A 390 -7.80 -4.91 9.65
N ALA A 391 -6.63 -5.52 9.43
CA ALA A 391 -5.80 -5.21 8.27
C ALA A 391 -6.50 -5.59 6.95
N PHE A 392 -7.26 -6.68 6.92
CA PHE A 392 -8.07 -7.10 5.76
C PHE A 392 -9.29 -6.21 5.55
N GLU A 393 -10.04 -5.91 6.61
CA GLU A 393 -11.21 -5.00 6.57
C GLU A 393 -10.82 -3.59 6.10
N ARG A 394 -9.56 -3.20 6.31
CA ARG A 394 -8.99 -1.90 5.90
C ARG A 394 -8.12 -2.00 4.65
N SER A 395 -8.17 -3.12 3.94
CA SER A 395 -7.54 -3.26 2.62
C SER A 395 -8.11 -2.21 1.66
N PRO A 396 -7.30 -1.55 0.82
CA PRO A 396 -7.83 -0.69 -0.23
C PRO A 396 -8.84 -1.41 -1.14
N ALA A 397 -8.63 -2.70 -1.43
CA ALA A 397 -9.59 -3.53 -2.15
C ALA A 397 -10.96 -3.60 -1.44
N ALA A 398 -10.96 -3.90 -0.14
CA ALA A 398 -12.17 -3.95 0.67
C ALA A 398 -12.91 -2.60 0.71
N TYR A 399 -12.18 -1.50 0.92
CA TYR A 399 -12.77 -0.15 0.90
C TYR A 399 -13.37 0.20 -0.46
N PHE A 400 -12.67 -0.11 -1.55
CA PHE A 400 -13.16 0.18 -2.90
C PHE A 400 -14.40 -0.65 -3.23
N ASN A 401 -14.43 -1.93 -2.86
CA ASN A 401 -15.57 -2.82 -3.08
C ASN A 401 -16.80 -2.38 -2.26
N ALA A 402 -16.62 -1.88 -1.04
CA ALA A 402 -17.70 -1.33 -0.22
C ALA A 402 -18.22 0.05 -0.67
N MET A 403 -17.47 0.76 -1.53
CA MET A 403 -17.79 2.14 -1.93
C MET A 403 -19.11 2.23 -2.74
N PRO A 404 -20.01 3.19 -2.49
CA PRO A 404 -21.17 3.40 -3.36
C PRO A 404 -20.78 3.66 -4.83
N GLN A 405 -21.53 3.13 -5.80
CA GLN A 405 -21.17 3.26 -7.23
C GLN A 405 -21.04 4.72 -7.69
N SER A 406 -21.86 5.64 -7.20
CA SER A 406 -21.74 7.05 -7.59
C SER A 406 -20.47 7.72 -7.05
N GLN A 407 -19.86 7.22 -5.97
CA GLN A 407 -18.53 7.63 -5.53
C GLN A 407 -17.44 7.00 -6.38
N VAL A 408 -17.55 5.71 -6.74
CA VAL A 408 -16.66 5.06 -7.71
C VAL A 408 -16.65 5.81 -9.04
N ASP A 409 -17.81 6.24 -9.52
CA ASP A 409 -17.94 7.00 -10.77
C ASP A 409 -17.33 8.41 -10.69
N ARG A 410 -17.19 8.95 -9.47
CA ARG A 410 -16.59 10.26 -9.20
C ARG A 410 -15.08 10.19 -8.99
N LEU A 411 -14.53 9.09 -8.50
CA LEU A 411 -13.10 8.99 -8.21
C LEU A 411 -12.28 8.65 -9.46
N ASP A 412 -11.15 9.34 -9.66
CA ASP A 412 -10.13 8.90 -10.62
C ASP A 412 -8.94 8.29 -9.87
N VAL A 413 -8.35 7.22 -10.41
CA VAL A 413 -7.30 6.46 -9.74
C VAL A 413 -6.11 6.27 -10.69
N TRP A 414 -4.92 6.58 -10.21
CA TRP A 414 -3.66 6.23 -10.84
C TRP A 414 -2.97 5.16 -10.00
N LEU A 415 -2.53 4.07 -10.64
CA LEU A 415 -1.71 3.03 -10.05
C LEU A 415 -0.40 2.95 -10.86
N ASP A 416 0.72 2.73 -10.19
CA ASP A 416 1.91 2.20 -10.83
C ASP A 416 2.59 1.11 -9.98
N ALA A 417 3.29 0.19 -10.65
CA ALA A 417 4.09 -0.82 -9.98
C ALA A 417 5.23 -1.32 -10.86
N GLY A 418 6.37 -1.57 -10.24
CA GLY A 418 7.54 -2.14 -10.91
C GLY A 418 7.42 -3.66 -10.99
N ILE A 419 7.59 -4.23 -12.19
CA ILE A 419 7.43 -5.68 -12.41
C ILE A 419 8.55 -6.53 -11.77
N ARG A 420 9.60 -5.87 -11.25
CA ARG A 420 10.76 -6.47 -10.56
C ARG A 420 10.92 -5.99 -9.12
N ASP A 421 9.88 -5.40 -8.55
CA ASP A 421 9.89 -4.98 -7.16
C ASP A 421 10.04 -6.19 -6.23
N PHE A 422 11.00 -6.14 -5.30
CA PHE A 422 11.28 -7.24 -4.38
C PHE A 422 10.14 -7.55 -3.40
N LEU A 423 9.22 -6.61 -3.21
CA LEU A 423 7.98 -6.79 -2.44
C LEU A 423 6.82 -7.30 -3.31
N ASN A 424 7.07 -7.65 -4.58
CA ASN A 424 6.07 -8.14 -5.53
C ASN A 424 4.90 -7.16 -5.74
N THR A 425 5.19 -5.84 -5.77
CA THR A 425 4.16 -4.81 -5.82
C THR A 425 3.32 -4.86 -7.08
N ALA A 426 3.83 -5.39 -8.19
CA ALA A 426 3.05 -5.59 -9.42
C ALA A 426 1.95 -6.63 -9.23
N GLN A 427 2.24 -7.79 -8.63
CA GLN A 427 1.26 -8.84 -8.34
C GLN A 427 0.20 -8.34 -7.35
N ILE A 428 0.64 -7.66 -6.28
CA ILE A 428 -0.27 -7.06 -5.30
C ILE A 428 -1.17 -6.01 -5.96
N THR A 429 -0.62 -5.17 -6.84
CA THR A 429 -1.39 -4.14 -7.53
C THR A 429 -2.29 -4.72 -8.63
N ASN A 430 -1.90 -5.83 -9.27
CA ASN A 430 -2.77 -6.58 -10.18
C ASN A 430 -4.04 -7.05 -9.46
N ALA A 431 -3.91 -7.60 -8.24
CA ALA A 431 -5.05 -8.00 -7.41
C ALA A 431 -6.01 -6.83 -7.15
N LEU A 432 -5.49 -5.68 -6.66
CA LEU A 432 -6.31 -4.48 -6.49
C LEU A 432 -6.94 -4.00 -7.80
N TYR A 433 -6.16 -3.94 -8.89
CA TYR A 433 -6.63 -3.43 -10.17
C TYR A 433 -7.81 -4.25 -10.71
N HIS A 434 -7.84 -5.55 -10.43
CA HIS A 434 -8.94 -6.40 -10.80
C HIS A 434 -10.27 -5.97 -10.13
N ASP A 435 -10.28 -5.78 -8.81
CA ASP A 435 -11.43 -5.26 -8.05
C ASP A 435 -11.91 -3.91 -8.61
N LEU A 436 -10.96 -3.03 -8.88
CA LEU A 436 -11.23 -1.71 -9.45
C LEU A 436 -11.88 -1.81 -10.83
N LYS A 437 -11.36 -2.69 -11.70
CA LYS A 437 -11.88 -2.90 -13.07
C LYS A 437 -13.26 -3.56 -13.08
N ALA A 438 -13.55 -4.47 -12.16
CA ALA A 438 -14.87 -5.09 -12.02
C ALA A 438 -15.97 -4.05 -11.79
N ARG A 439 -15.63 -2.97 -11.07
CA ARG A 439 -16.52 -1.86 -10.73
C ARG A 439 -16.43 -0.66 -11.65
N GLN A 440 -15.33 -0.54 -12.39
CA GLN A 440 -15.11 0.48 -13.39
C GLN A 440 -14.58 -0.15 -14.70
N PRO A 441 -15.48 -0.61 -15.60
CA PRO A 441 -15.08 -1.29 -16.83
C PRO A 441 -14.26 -0.45 -17.82
N ASP A 442 -14.20 0.87 -17.64
CA ASP A 442 -13.35 1.78 -18.43
C ASP A 442 -11.88 1.82 -17.98
N ALA A 443 -11.54 1.12 -16.90
CA ALA A 443 -10.18 1.02 -16.38
C ALA A 443 -9.22 0.46 -17.44
N LYS A 444 -7.99 0.99 -17.49
CA LYS A 444 -6.98 0.60 -18.47
C LYS A 444 -5.64 0.28 -17.81
N VAL A 445 -4.93 -0.68 -18.40
CA VAL A 445 -3.58 -1.06 -18.01
C VAL A 445 -2.60 -0.74 -19.15
N PHE A 446 -1.41 -0.31 -18.78
CA PHE A 446 -0.33 0.11 -19.67
C PHE A 446 0.95 -0.62 -19.26
N ASN A 447 1.65 -1.18 -20.23
CA ASN A 447 2.90 -1.92 -20.02
C ASN A 447 4.04 -1.07 -20.56
N ASP A 448 4.81 -0.49 -19.64
CA ASP A 448 5.85 0.49 -19.88
C ASP A 448 5.32 1.87 -20.34
N PHE A 449 6.13 2.91 -20.13
CA PHE A 449 5.79 4.31 -20.40
C PHE A 449 5.49 4.56 -21.88
N ASP A 450 6.16 3.85 -22.78
CA ASP A 450 5.95 3.97 -24.23
C ASP A 450 4.58 3.46 -24.69
N SER A 451 3.88 2.68 -23.85
CA SER A 451 2.52 2.22 -24.14
C SER A 451 1.43 3.24 -23.78
N LEU A 452 1.79 4.33 -23.09
CA LEU A 452 0.84 5.37 -22.72
C LEU A 452 0.26 6.04 -23.99
N PRO A 453 -1.05 6.32 -24.02
CA PRO A 453 -1.72 6.86 -25.20
C PRO A 453 -1.09 8.19 -25.61
N GLY A 454 -0.86 8.40 -26.91
CA GLY A 454 -0.26 9.63 -27.44
C GLY A 454 1.28 9.63 -27.48
N VAL A 455 1.95 8.67 -26.83
CA VAL A 455 3.39 8.48 -26.97
C VAL A 455 3.68 7.86 -28.34
N THR A 456 4.62 8.45 -29.08
CA THR A 456 4.97 8.04 -30.46
C THR A 456 6.46 7.96 -30.71
N ASP A 457 7.24 8.85 -30.08
CA ASP A 457 8.69 8.97 -30.25
C ASP A 457 9.40 8.98 -28.87
N GLY A 458 9.15 7.93 -28.08
CA GLY A 458 9.68 7.78 -26.72
C GLY A 458 8.94 8.59 -25.66
N TYR A 459 8.94 8.10 -24.43
CA TYR A 459 8.27 8.76 -23.33
C TYR A 459 8.91 10.10 -22.95
N ILE A 460 8.04 11.10 -22.80
CA ILE A 460 8.28 12.35 -22.07
C ILE A 460 6.96 12.70 -21.38
N TYR A 461 6.99 13.14 -20.12
CA TYR A 461 5.79 13.27 -19.29
C TYR A 461 4.63 14.09 -19.84
N TYR A 462 4.86 15.06 -20.73
CA TYR A 462 3.79 15.86 -21.34
C TYR A 462 3.26 15.29 -22.66
N ALA A 463 3.84 14.19 -23.15
CA ALA A 463 3.46 13.55 -24.41
C ALA A 463 2.17 12.71 -24.28
N PRO A 464 1.95 11.95 -23.19
CA PRO A 464 0.74 11.17 -23.05
C PRO A 464 -0.54 12.01 -23.06
N ASP A 465 -1.60 11.42 -23.59
CA ASP A 465 -2.98 11.90 -23.48
C ASP A 465 -3.58 11.40 -22.16
N TYR A 466 -3.55 12.27 -21.14
CA TYR A 466 -4.05 11.96 -19.80
C TYR A 466 -5.58 12.07 -19.66
N SER A 467 -6.31 12.29 -20.75
CA SER A 467 -7.77 12.41 -20.71
C SER A 467 -8.43 11.10 -20.25
N ARG A 468 -9.65 11.23 -19.68
CA ARG A 468 -10.47 10.07 -19.30
C ARG A 468 -10.79 9.17 -20.50
N GLU A 469 -10.96 9.74 -21.70
CA GLU A 469 -11.20 8.96 -22.91
C GLU A 469 -9.99 8.08 -23.27
N ALA A 470 -8.79 8.66 -23.24
CA ALA A 470 -7.57 7.96 -23.60
C ALA A 470 -7.10 6.96 -22.52
N MET A 471 -7.12 7.35 -21.25
CA MET A 471 -6.55 6.55 -20.15
C MET A 471 -7.58 5.81 -19.28
N GLY A 472 -8.88 6.07 -19.43
CA GLY A 472 -9.89 5.60 -18.47
C GLY A 472 -9.88 6.43 -17.18
N LYS A 473 -10.85 6.21 -16.28
CA LYS A 473 -10.84 6.84 -14.94
C LYS A 473 -9.83 6.20 -14.00
N ILE A 474 -9.60 4.91 -14.18
CA ILE A 474 -8.60 4.13 -13.46
C ILE A 474 -7.52 3.72 -14.46
N ALA A 475 -6.29 4.16 -14.22
CA ALA A 475 -5.15 3.85 -15.07
C ALA A 475 -4.06 3.15 -14.25
N TYR A 476 -3.52 2.05 -14.78
CA TYR A 476 -2.46 1.30 -14.13
C TYR A 476 -1.25 1.16 -15.06
N LEU A 477 -0.10 1.68 -14.64
CA LEU A 477 1.18 1.54 -15.33
C LEU A 477 2.04 0.45 -14.68
N ARG A 478 2.35 -0.59 -15.44
CA ARG A 478 3.32 -1.62 -15.06
C ARG A 478 4.63 -1.32 -15.78
N TYR A 479 5.64 -0.89 -15.04
CA TYR A 479 6.91 -0.45 -15.62
C TYR A 479 8.02 -1.49 -15.41
N GLY A 480 8.93 -1.58 -16.38
CA GLY A 480 10.03 -2.53 -16.41
C GLY A 480 10.04 -3.41 -17.66
N ASN A 481 11.25 -3.71 -18.14
CA ASN A 481 11.46 -4.57 -19.30
C ASN A 481 11.06 -6.03 -19.03
N THR A 482 10.01 -6.51 -19.67
CA THR A 482 9.46 -7.87 -19.51
C THR A 482 10.42 -9.00 -19.93
N ALA A 483 11.46 -8.69 -20.72
CA ALA A 483 12.45 -9.67 -21.16
C ALA A 483 13.58 -9.92 -20.16
N LEU A 484 13.59 -9.25 -19.00
CA LEU A 484 14.66 -9.36 -17.99
C LEU A 484 14.07 -9.77 -16.63
N CYS A 485 14.45 -10.93 -16.09
CA CYS A 485 13.99 -11.54 -14.83
C CYS A 485 15.19 -12.10 -14.04
N PRO A 486 15.20 -12.02 -12.69
CA PRO A 486 16.37 -11.59 -11.93
C PRO A 486 17.55 -12.52 -12.27
N GLY A 487 18.60 -11.93 -12.81
CA GLY A 487 19.72 -12.69 -13.36
C GLY A 487 20.69 -11.84 -14.16
N SER A 488 20.24 -10.67 -14.65
CA SER A 488 21.00 -9.92 -15.66
C SER A 488 21.03 -8.39 -15.52
N ASP A 489 20.49 -7.77 -14.48
CA ASP A 489 20.43 -6.30 -14.40
C ASP A 489 21.03 -5.71 -13.12
N ASP A 490 22.34 -5.86 -12.98
CA ASP A 490 23.19 -5.06 -12.09
C ASP A 490 23.42 -3.62 -12.63
N VAL A 491 22.69 -3.17 -13.68
CA VAL A 491 23.12 -1.99 -14.46
C VAL A 491 22.14 -0.82 -14.39
N LEU A 492 20.82 -1.05 -14.37
CA LEU A 492 19.85 0.05 -14.44
C LEU A 492 18.82 0.06 -13.30
N GLY A 493 18.41 -1.12 -12.79
CA GLY A 493 17.36 -1.19 -11.77
C GLY A 493 15.98 -0.82 -12.30
N ASP A 494 15.79 -0.90 -13.62
CA ASP A 494 14.49 -0.70 -14.29
C ASP A 494 13.44 -1.64 -13.67
N GLY A 495 12.18 -1.23 -13.58
CA GLY A 495 11.10 -2.04 -12.99
C GLY A 495 11.27 -2.41 -11.51
N ASN A 496 12.32 -1.93 -10.82
CA ASN A 496 12.53 -2.15 -9.39
C ASN A 496 11.69 -1.15 -8.55
N HIS A 497 11.76 -1.25 -7.22
CA HIS A 497 10.92 -0.50 -6.28
C HIS A 497 10.90 1.02 -6.52
N VAL A 498 12.07 1.62 -6.76
CA VAL A 498 12.20 3.04 -7.15
C VAL A 498 12.51 3.18 -8.64
N GLY A 499 13.53 2.45 -9.09
CA GLY A 499 14.02 2.42 -10.46
C GLY A 499 14.70 3.72 -10.92
N PRO A 500 15.30 3.72 -12.12
CA PRO A 500 15.72 4.94 -12.80
C PRO A 500 14.52 5.82 -13.17
N ASP A 501 13.32 5.24 -13.20
CA ASP A 501 12.09 5.86 -13.68
C ASP A 501 11.39 6.76 -12.65
N VAL A 502 11.94 6.92 -11.44
CA VAL A 502 11.27 7.66 -10.35
C VAL A 502 10.82 9.08 -10.74
N VAL A 503 11.60 9.77 -11.56
CA VAL A 503 11.24 11.10 -12.08
C VAL A 503 10.05 10.98 -13.04
N ASP A 504 10.12 10.05 -13.97
CA ASP A 504 9.08 9.82 -14.98
C ASP A 504 7.77 9.37 -14.34
N ARG A 505 7.82 8.47 -13.35
CA ARG A 505 6.69 8.07 -12.52
C ARG A 505 6.04 9.25 -11.83
N MET A 506 6.84 10.09 -11.15
CA MET A 506 6.34 11.26 -10.43
C MET A 506 5.67 12.26 -11.38
N PHE A 507 6.32 12.61 -12.49
CA PHE A 507 5.73 13.52 -13.46
C PHE A 507 4.49 12.93 -14.15
N THR A 508 4.45 11.62 -14.41
CA THR A 508 3.25 10.94 -14.95
C THR A 508 2.07 11.08 -13.98
N LEU A 509 2.29 10.76 -12.71
CA LEU A 509 1.28 10.89 -11.67
C LEU A 509 0.74 12.32 -11.58
N PHE A 510 1.63 13.32 -11.47
CA PHE A 510 1.19 14.71 -11.36
C PHE A 510 0.50 15.20 -12.63
N SER A 511 0.92 14.74 -13.81
CA SER A 511 0.24 15.03 -15.09
C SER A 511 -1.15 14.40 -15.14
N PHE A 512 -1.30 13.15 -14.67
CA PHE A 512 -2.60 12.50 -14.52
C PHE A 512 -3.50 13.29 -13.59
N MET A 513 -3.07 13.57 -12.35
CA MET A 513 -3.84 14.33 -11.36
C MET A 513 -4.25 15.70 -11.90
N SER A 514 -3.33 16.37 -12.58
CA SER A 514 -3.55 17.65 -13.23
C SER A 514 -4.59 17.57 -14.34
N ALA A 515 -4.62 16.50 -15.14
CA ALA A 515 -5.62 16.34 -16.19
C ALA A 515 -7.02 15.97 -15.66
N ARG A 516 -7.13 15.48 -14.41
CA ARG A 516 -8.42 14.98 -13.86
C ARG A 516 -9.29 16.07 -13.28
N MET A 517 -8.76 17.26 -13.03
CA MET A 517 -9.55 18.39 -12.52
C MET A 517 -9.66 19.48 -13.60
N PRO A 518 -10.84 20.10 -13.82
CA PRO A 518 -10.98 21.16 -14.81
C PRO A 518 -10.05 22.35 -14.52
N ALA A 519 -9.23 22.73 -15.50
CA ALA A 519 -8.22 23.75 -15.30
C ALA A 519 -8.83 25.13 -15.01
N GLN A 520 -9.99 25.47 -15.59
CA GLN A 520 -10.66 26.78 -15.45
C GLN A 520 -9.66 27.97 -15.47
N GLY A 521 -8.73 27.98 -16.44
CA GLY A 521 -7.71 29.02 -16.60
C GLY A 521 -6.41 28.82 -15.82
N ARG A 522 -6.34 27.83 -14.90
CA ARG A 522 -5.10 27.44 -14.18
C ARG A 522 -4.06 26.74 -15.04
N ASP A 523 -4.33 26.59 -16.32
CA ASP A 523 -3.42 26.10 -17.35
C ASP A 523 -2.87 27.22 -18.23
N GLN A 524 -3.19 28.50 -18.00
CA GLN A 524 -2.65 29.62 -18.80
C GLN A 524 -1.19 29.95 -18.42
N ALA A 525 -0.29 30.10 -19.38
CA ALA A 525 1.12 30.40 -19.13
C ALA A 525 1.35 31.89 -18.76
N TYR A 526 2.31 32.18 -17.88
CA TYR A 526 2.63 33.55 -17.44
C TYR A 526 3.92 34.16 -18.01
N GLY A 527 4.79 33.40 -18.66
CA GLY A 527 6.05 33.94 -19.18
C GLY A 527 7.02 34.40 -18.07
N GLY A 528 8.11 35.06 -18.46
CA GLY A 528 8.96 35.85 -17.54
C GLY A 528 9.97 35.05 -16.71
N GLY A 529 10.62 35.71 -15.76
CA GLY A 529 11.50 35.12 -14.73
C GLY A 529 10.73 34.74 -13.46
N ILE A 530 11.44 34.40 -12.38
CA ILE A 530 10.80 34.19 -11.07
C ILE A 530 10.52 35.52 -10.36
N GLU A 531 11.35 36.52 -10.66
CA GLU A 531 11.22 37.92 -10.27
C GLU A 531 9.93 38.58 -10.77
N ASP A 532 9.32 38.05 -11.84
CA ASP A 532 8.05 38.55 -12.39
C ASP A 532 6.82 37.99 -11.65
N MET A 533 7.00 37.00 -10.77
CA MET A 533 5.90 36.36 -10.04
C MET A 533 5.51 37.09 -8.75
N GLU A 534 6.04 38.29 -8.53
CA GLU A 534 5.76 39.18 -7.38
C GLU A 534 5.91 38.54 -5.98
N SER A 535 6.68 37.45 -5.88
CA SER A 535 6.98 36.80 -4.60
C SER A 535 7.79 37.71 -3.66
N PRO A 536 7.67 37.55 -2.32
CA PRO A 536 8.26 38.47 -1.35
C PRO A 536 9.76 38.76 -1.51
N THR A 537 10.55 37.76 -1.89
CA THR A 537 12.00 37.90 -2.10
C THR A 537 12.41 37.73 -3.56
N GLY A 538 11.48 37.38 -4.46
CA GLY A 538 11.77 37.09 -5.86
C GLY A 538 12.54 35.79 -6.05
N ARG A 539 12.34 34.79 -5.18
CA ARG A 539 13.12 33.54 -5.20
C ARG A 539 12.25 32.31 -5.04
N LEU A 540 12.76 31.16 -5.48
CA LEU A 540 12.02 29.88 -5.45
C LEU A 540 11.66 29.44 -4.03
N GLN A 541 12.46 29.84 -3.03
CA GLN A 541 12.17 29.56 -1.62
C GLN A 541 10.90 30.25 -1.11
N ASP A 542 10.39 31.28 -1.80
CA ASP A 542 9.09 31.86 -1.47
C ASP A 542 7.93 30.94 -1.87
N PHE A 543 8.15 30.07 -2.86
CA PHE A 543 7.15 29.13 -3.35
C PHE A 543 7.30 27.74 -2.73
N SER A 544 8.50 27.36 -2.31
CA SER A 544 8.75 26.04 -1.72
C SER A 544 9.47 26.15 -0.40
N PHE A 545 8.82 25.68 0.66
CA PHE A 545 9.30 25.84 2.03
C PHE A 545 8.69 24.79 2.96
N LEU A 546 9.31 24.63 4.13
CA LEU A 546 8.84 23.78 5.22
C LEU A 546 8.10 24.63 6.26
N VAL A 547 7.06 24.06 6.86
CA VAL A 547 6.24 24.70 7.89
C VAL A 547 6.12 23.77 9.08
N ASP A 548 6.27 24.32 10.29
CA ASP A 548 5.92 23.61 11.52
C ASP A 548 4.45 23.90 11.88
N LEU A 549 3.63 22.87 11.96
CA LEU A 549 2.31 22.89 12.57
C LEU A 549 2.43 22.46 14.03
N ASP A 550 1.99 23.31 14.97
CA ASP A 550 1.76 22.86 16.36
C ASP A 550 0.49 21.97 16.37
N SER A 551 0.67 20.64 16.25
CA SER A 551 -0.43 19.68 16.17
C SER A 551 -1.04 19.46 17.56
N GLU A 552 -2.33 19.74 17.68
CA GLU A 552 -3.09 19.43 18.90
C GLU A 552 -3.30 17.92 19.03
N VAL A 553 -3.43 17.20 17.91
CA VAL A 553 -3.63 15.75 17.88
C VAL A 553 -2.40 15.02 18.42
N LEU A 554 -1.20 15.37 17.94
CA LEU A 554 0.05 14.72 18.35
C LEU A 554 0.65 15.32 19.62
N GLY A 555 0.17 16.49 20.05
CA GLY A 555 0.74 17.22 21.19
C GLY A 555 2.16 17.73 20.94
N LYS A 556 2.60 17.82 19.68
CA LYS A 556 3.95 18.22 19.26
C LYS A 556 3.92 19.01 17.96
N LYS A 557 5.08 19.54 17.58
CA LYS A 557 5.26 20.09 16.25
C LYS A 557 5.37 18.98 15.21
N GLN A 558 4.58 19.09 14.15
CA GLN A 558 4.68 18.29 12.95
C GLN A 558 5.12 19.18 11.80
N GLN A 559 6.19 18.80 11.10
CA GLN A 559 6.63 19.54 9.93
C GLN A 559 5.86 19.06 8.69
N TYR A 560 5.59 19.95 7.75
CA TYR A 560 5.12 19.59 6.41
C TYR A 560 5.76 20.50 5.36
N GLY A 561 5.79 20.03 4.11
CA GLY A 561 6.34 20.75 2.97
C GLY A 561 5.26 21.38 2.12
N VAL A 562 5.58 22.52 1.51
CA VAL A 562 4.65 23.29 0.66
C VAL A 562 5.32 23.62 -0.65
N LEU A 563 4.57 23.48 -1.75
CA LEU A 563 4.87 24.08 -3.04
C LEU A 563 3.66 24.90 -3.53
N LEU A 564 3.82 26.21 -3.59
CA LEU A 564 2.81 27.15 -4.08
C LEU A 564 2.90 27.31 -5.61
N PRO A 565 1.77 27.53 -6.30
CA PRO A 565 1.77 27.72 -7.74
C PRO A 565 2.47 29.04 -8.14
N PRO A 566 2.98 29.14 -9.38
CA PRO A 566 3.73 30.31 -9.84
C PRO A 566 3.01 31.65 -9.71
N ASP A 567 1.69 31.68 -9.90
CA ASP A 567 0.88 32.90 -9.84
C ASP A 567 0.33 33.22 -8.44
N TYR A 568 0.76 32.50 -7.41
CA TYR A 568 0.22 32.65 -6.06
C TYR A 568 0.41 34.06 -5.45
N TYR A 569 1.44 34.81 -5.86
CA TYR A 569 1.67 36.15 -5.34
C TYR A 569 1.21 37.27 -6.27
N LEU A 570 0.70 36.94 -7.47
CA LEU A 570 0.23 37.95 -8.42
C LEU A 570 -1.03 38.64 -7.89
N PRO A 571 -1.07 39.99 -7.84
CA PRO A 571 -2.21 40.74 -7.31
C PRO A 571 -3.54 40.45 -8.02
N GLU A 572 -3.50 40.22 -9.34
CA GLU A 572 -4.67 39.85 -10.14
C GLU A 572 -5.24 38.46 -9.80
N MET A 573 -4.45 37.61 -9.13
CA MET A 573 -4.84 36.26 -8.68
C MET A 573 -5.09 36.21 -7.16
N ALA A 574 -5.24 37.37 -6.50
CA ALA A 574 -5.44 37.44 -5.05
C ALA A 574 -6.71 36.70 -4.57
N ASP A 575 -7.74 36.64 -5.40
CA ASP A 575 -9.01 35.95 -5.13
C ASP A 575 -9.07 34.54 -5.73
N GLN A 576 -8.02 34.08 -6.43
CA GLN A 576 -7.97 32.76 -7.05
C GLN A 576 -7.70 31.68 -6.00
N GLY A 577 -8.59 30.69 -5.94
CA GLY A 577 -8.37 29.43 -5.23
C GLY A 577 -7.73 28.36 -6.12
N TYR A 578 -6.94 27.48 -5.52
CA TYR A 578 -6.19 26.43 -6.21
C TYR A 578 -6.61 25.03 -5.73
N PRO A 579 -6.57 24.02 -6.60
CA PRO A 579 -6.59 22.63 -6.17
C PRO A 579 -5.41 22.35 -5.23
N VAL A 580 -5.58 21.35 -4.36
CA VAL A 580 -4.54 20.91 -3.43
C VAL A 580 -4.22 19.42 -3.62
N LEU A 581 -2.93 19.11 -3.70
CA LEU A 581 -2.42 17.75 -3.87
C LEU A 581 -1.60 17.41 -2.63
N TYR A 582 -2.01 16.38 -1.90
CA TYR A 582 -1.26 15.86 -0.77
C TYR A 582 -0.39 14.69 -1.24
N PHE A 583 0.90 14.74 -0.95
CA PHE A 583 1.86 13.72 -1.34
C PHE A 583 2.53 13.09 -0.11
N PHE A 584 2.38 11.77 0.05
CA PHE A 584 2.97 10.97 1.11
C PHE A 584 4.26 10.29 0.61
N HIS A 585 5.34 10.39 1.37
CA HIS A 585 6.61 9.79 1.01
C HIS A 585 6.70 8.32 1.46
N GLY A 586 7.74 7.63 0.97
CA GLY A 586 8.03 6.24 1.33
C GLY A 586 8.75 6.10 2.66
N GLN A 587 8.96 4.85 3.07
CA GLN A 587 9.69 4.48 4.29
C GLN A 587 11.13 5.02 4.27
N GLY A 588 11.61 5.55 5.40
CA GLY A 588 12.99 6.05 5.52
C GLY A 588 13.27 7.35 4.76
N MET A 589 12.25 8.00 4.19
CA MET A 589 12.33 9.36 3.65
C MET A 589 11.87 10.38 4.68
N ASP A 590 12.15 11.66 4.43
CA ASP A 590 11.63 12.78 5.21
C ASP A 590 10.97 13.82 4.31
N VAL A 591 10.22 14.73 4.93
CA VAL A 591 9.54 15.81 4.21
C VAL A 591 10.49 16.81 3.55
N GLN A 592 11.69 17.02 4.08
CA GLN A 592 12.65 17.95 3.50
C GLN A 592 13.15 17.47 2.13
N GLY A 593 13.57 16.20 2.06
CA GLY A 593 13.99 15.55 0.82
C GLY A 593 12.84 15.47 -0.19
N THR A 594 11.65 15.11 0.27
CA THR A 594 10.47 14.99 -0.59
C THR A 594 10.05 16.34 -1.19
N THR A 595 10.08 17.41 -0.39
CA THR A 595 9.81 18.79 -0.86
C THR A 595 10.82 19.22 -1.93
N ALA A 596 12.11 18.89 -1.73
CA ALA A 596 13.14 19.19 -2.72
C ALA A 596 12.96 18.40 -4.02
N ILE A 597 12.54 17.13 -3.95
CA ILE A 597 12.24 16.30 -5.11
C ILE A 597 11.05 16.85 -5.91
N GLY A 598 10.08 17.51 -5.25
CA GLY A 598 8.93 18.13 -5.91
C GLY A 598 9.19 19.45 -6.64
N LEU A 599 10.31 20.14 -6.36
CA LEU A 599 10.67 21.43 -7.00
C LEU A 599 10.64 21.43 -8.55
N PRO A 600 11.07 20.37 -9.25
CA PRO A 600 11.01 20.29 -10.71
C PRO A 600 9.60 20.36 -11.30
N LEU A 601 8.54 20.19 -10.51
CA LEU A 601 7.15 20.34 -10.97
C LEU A 601 6.75 21.81 -11.17
N TRP A 602 7.41 22.75 -10.46
CA TRP A 602 7.04 24.16 -10.48
C TRP A 602 7.16 24.81 -11.87
N PRO A 603 8.25 24.60 -12.65
CA PRO A 603 8.32 25.09 -14.02
C PRO A 603 7.18 24.59 -14.92
N SER A 604 6.77 23.33 -14.79
CA SER A 604 5.69 22.72 -15.57
C SER A 604 4.31 23.32 -15.25
N MET A 605 4.14 23.89 -14.06
CA MET A 605 2.96 24.68 -13.67
C MET A 605 3.01 26.13 -14.21
N LYS A 606 4.18 26.62 -14.63
CA LYS A 606 4.37 27.99 -15.10
C LYS A 606 4.25 28.12 -16.60
N GLU A 607 4.93 27.22 -17.32
CA GLU A 607 5.04 27.19 -18.78
C GLU A 607 5.17 25.74 -19.25
N SER A 608 4.87 25.48 -20.51
CA SER A 608 5.07 24.17 -21.11
C SER A 608 6.46 24.04 -21.72
N ALA A 609 7.04 22.84 -21.67
CA ALA A 609 8.22 22.49 -22.44
C ALA A 609 7.89 22.13 -23.91
N ARG A 610 6.61 21.97 -24.26
CA ARG A 610 6.14 21.68 -25.63
C ARG A 610 5.92 22.96 -26.44
N THR A 611 6.44 22.97 -27.67
CA THR A 611 6.32 24.15 -28.56
C THR A 611 4.87 24.50 -28.91
N ASP A 612 4.00 23.51 -29.12
CA ASP A 612 2.59 23.74 -29.44
C ASP A 612 1.81 24.35 -28.25
N ARG A 613 2.06 23.86 -27.03
CA ARG A 613 1.44 24.41 -25.80
C ARG A 613 1.99 25.80 -25.47
N VAL A 614 3.28 26.04 -25.65
CA VAL A 614 3.86 27.39 -25.56
C VAL A 614 3.18 28.36 -26.54
N GLN A 615 2.95 27.94 -27.79
CA GLN A 615 2.24 28.76 -28.78
C GLN A 615 0.77 28.99 -28.43
N ALA A 616 0.12 27.99 -27.80
CA ALA A 616 -1.24 28.10 -27.29
C ALA A 616 -1.34 28.91 -25.99
N GLY A 617 -0.20 29.25 -25.36
CA GLY A 617 -0.17 29.97 -24.10
C GLY A 617 -0.65 29.12 -22.93
N VAL A 618 -0.40 27.80 -22.95
CA VAL A 618 -0.80 26.87 -21.88
C VAL A 618 0.39 26.14 -21.25
N THR A 619 0.22 25.70 -20.00
CA THR A 619 1.21 25.01 -19.17
C THR A 619 1.10 23.49 -19.32
N ASP A 620 2.10 22.72 -18.88
CA ASP A 620 2.01 21.24 -18.91
C ASP A 620 1.16 20.70 -17.75
N LEU A 621 1.32 21.30 -16.58
CA LEU A 621 0.50 21.05 -15.39
C LEU A 621 -0.35 22.28 -15.10
N GLN A 622 -1.62 22.07 -14.78
CA GLN A 622 -2.43 23.09 -14.13
C GLN A 622 -1.78 23.50 -12.80
N ARG A 623 -1.91 24.77 -12.46
CA ARG A 623 -1.42 25.36 -11.23
C ARG A 623 -2.20 24.85 -10.03
N ALA A 624 -1.49 24.32 -9.06
CA ALA A 624 -2.04 23.78 -7.83
C ALA A 624 -1.10 24.00 -6.64
N ILE A 625 -1.62 23.85 -5.43
CA ILE A 625 -0.82 23.78 -4.20
C ILE A 625 -0.45 22.32 -3.99
N ILE A 626 0.82 22.02 -3.73
CA ILE A 626 1.27 20.67 -3.35
C ILE A 626 1.73 20.71 -1.89
N ILE A 627 1.22 19.77 -1.10
CA ILE A 627 1.55 19.57 0.31
C ILE A 627 2.28 18.24 0.45
N PHE A 628 3.52 18.28 0.95
CA PHE A 628 4.30 17.08 1.24
C PHE A 628 4.12 16.73 2.72
N VAL A 629 3.56 15.55 2.99
CA VAL A 629 3.20 15.12 4.35
C VAL A 629 4.36 14.33 4.95
N ASP A 630 4.77 14.70 6.17
CA ASP A 630 5.86 14.02 6.87
C ASP A 630 5.36 12.76 7.59
N GLY A 631 5.90 11.61 7.19
CA GLY A 631 5.68 10.29 7.79
C GLY A 631 6.91 9.77 8.52
N ASN A 632 7.98 10.57 8.61
CA ASN A 632 9.20 10.20 9.30
C ASN A 632 8.97 10.12 10.82
N CYS A 633 9.55 9.11 11.45
CA CYS A 633 9.51 8.93 12.89
C CYS A 633 10.50 9.87 13.58
N VAL A 634 10.07 10.49 14.69
CA VAL A 634 10.93 11.36 15.49
C VAL A 634 10.93 10.90 16.94
N GLY A 635 12.11 10.79 17.55
CA GLY A 635 12.21 10.42 18.96
C GLY A 635 11.80 8.96 19.18
N ASP A 636 10.94 8.70 20.16
CA ASP A 636 10.54 7.37 20.60
C ASP A 636 9.28 6.83 19.89
N GLU A 637 8.88 7.43 18.78
CA GLU A 637 7.63 7.07 18.08
C GLU A 637 7.70 5.71 17.38
N CYS A 638 8.76 5.53 16.59
CA CYS A 638 8.98 4.39 15.70
C CYS A 638 10.40 4.47 15.11
N TRP A 639 10.83 3.48 14.34
CA TRP A 639 12.18 3.38 13.80
C TRP A 639 12.38 4.20 12.53
N THR A 640 11.49 4.02 11.54
CA THR A 640 11.73 4.40 10.14
C THR A 640 10.54 5.02 9.42
N GLY A 641 9.30 4.73 9.81
CA GLY A 641 8.11 5.35 9.23
C GLY A 641 6.82 5.02 9.97
N ASN A 642 5.88 5.98 10.02
CA ASN A 642 4.67 5.88 10.84
C ASN A 642 3.41 5.39 10.10
N PHE A 643 3.54 5.01 8.83
CA PHE A 643 2.43 4.56 7.96
C PHE A 643 1.24 5.53 7.82
N TYR A 644 1.40 6.77 8.32
CA TYR A 644 0.33 7.76 8.44
C TYR A 644 -0.95 7.16 9.05
N ALA A 645 -0.76 6.26 10.01
CA ALA A 645 -1.83 5.53 10.69
C ALA A 645 -1.78 5.85 12.18
N ASP A 646 -2.94 5.83 12.83
CA ASP A 646 -2.97 5.84 14.30
C ASP A 646 -2.44 4.50 14.81
N PHE A 647 -1.49 4.53 15.75
CA PHE A 647 -0.85 3.31 16.23
C PHE A 647 -1.80 2.50 17.09
N GLU A 648 -2.12 1.30 16.64
CA GLU A 648 -2.98 0.34 17.35
C GLU A 648 -2.18 -0.73 18.08
N GLY A 649 -0.98 -1.07 17.60
CA GLY A 649 -0.09 -2.03 18.27
C GLY A 649 0.57 -1.42 19.50
N LEU A 650 1.14 -0.23 19.34
CA LEU A 650 1.76 0.52 20.43
C LEU A 650 1.09 1.90 20.61
N PRO A 651 -0.17 1.93 21.06
CA PRO A 651 -0.96 3.14 21.13
C PRO A 651 -0.37 4.14 22.13
N ALA A 652 -0.31 5.39 21.72
CA ALA A 652 0.01 6.52 22.58
C ALA A 652 -0.63 7.80 22.04
N ASP A 653 -0.92 8.76 22.92
CA ASP A 653 -1.58 10.02 22.53
C ASP A 653 -0.83 10.75 21.40
N HIS A 654 0.50 10.67 21.39
CA HIS A 654 1.38 11.32 20.41
C HIS A 654 1.61 10.51 19.12
N ARG A 655 0.92 9.37 18.94
CA ARG A 655 1.05 8.46 17.79
C ARG A 655 -0.26 8.32 17.00
N ARG A 656 -1.03 9.40 16.93
CA ARG A 656 -2.31 9.51 16.21
C ARG A 656 -2.12 10.20 14.85
N PHE A 657 -1.32 9.57 13.99
CA PHE A 657 -0.82 10.20 12.75
C PHE A 657 -1.87 10.32 11.65
N GLU A 658 -2.89 9.46 11.62
CA GLU A 658 -4.00 9.59 10.67
C GLU A 658 -4.88 10.79 11.03
N GLU A 659 -5.24 10.90 12.30
CA GLU A 659 -6.00 12.05 12.79
C GLU A 659 -5.24 13.37 12.61
N ALA A 660 -3.92 13.35 12.79
CA ALA A 660 -3.05 14.49 12.56
C ALA A 660 -3.01 14.89 11.08
N PHE A 661 -3.10 13.94 10.16
CA PHE A 661 -3.22 14.24 8.73
C PHE A 661 -4.52 15.01 8.43
N PHE A 662 -5.66 14.63 9.03
CA PHE A 662 -6.90 15.40 8.88
C PHE A 662 -6.81 16.79 9.54
N GLU A 663 -6.09 16.92 10.65
CA GLU A 663 -5.74 18.23 11.24
C GLU A 663 -4.93 19.09 10.27
N LEU A 664 -3.91 18.51 9.62
CA LEU A 664 -3.11 19.19 8.61
C LEU A 664 -3.97 19.68 7.45
N GLN A 665 -4.93 18.87 6.96
CA GLN A 665 -5.83 19.31 5.89
C GLN A 665 -6.66 20.53 6.30
N ARG A 666 -7.25 20.52 7.50
CA ARG A 666 -8.00 21.68 8.03
C ARG A 666 -7.11 22.91 8.17
N HIS A 667 -5.86 22.72 8.61
CA HIS A 667 -4.88 23.79 8.69
C HIS A 667 -4.55 24.37 7.30
N VAL A 668 -4.36 23.53 6.30
CA VAL A 668 -4.05 23.93 4.92
C VAL A 668 -5.19 24.76 4.33
N GLU A 669 -6.45 24.34 4.48
CA GLU A 669 -7.61 25.10 3.97
C GLU A 669 -7.78 26.48 4.63
N LYS A 670 -7.40 26.59 5.90
CA LYS A 670 -7.45 27.85 6.62
C LYS A 670 -6.31 28.79 6.25
N THR A 671 -5.15 28.23 5.88
CA THR A 671 -3.90 28.97 5.69
C THR A 671 -3.67 29.39 4.25
N TYR A 672 -4.05 28.54 3.29
CA TYR A 672 -3.81 28.75 1.87
C TYR A 672 -5.10 28.97 1.09
N ARG A 673 -5.00 29.57 -0.10
CA ARG A 673 -6.16 29.77 -0.99
C ARG A 673 -6.53 28.47 -1.71
N VAL A 674 -7.13 27.55 -0.98
CA VAL A 674 -7.65 26.29 -1.52
C VAL A 674 -9.02 26.53 -2.14
N LYS A 675 -9.29 25.86 -3.27
CA LYS A 675 -10.58 25.94 -3.97
C LYS A 675 -11.64 25.14 -3.22
N SER A 676 -12.81 25.74 -3.00
CA SER A 676 -13.95 25.06 -2.35
C SER A 676 -14.66 24.09 -3.30
N PRO A 677 -15.41 23.10 -2.78
CA PRO A 677 -16.14 22.16 -3.62
C PRO A 677 -17.10 22.82 -4.60
N GLU A 678 -17.27 22.19 -5.77
CA GLU A 678 -18.05 22.72 -6.89
C GLU A 678 -18.78 21.60 -7.63
N LEU A 679 -20.01 21.84 -8.08
CA LEU A 679 -20.72 20.96 -9.01
C LEU A 679 -20.51 21.46 -10.44
N ILE A 680 -19.87 20.65 -11.28
CA ILE A 680 -19.63 20.96 -12.69
C ILE A 680 -20.51 20.06 -13.57
N PRO A 681 -21.34 20.62 -14.46
CA PRO A 681 -22.15 19.82 -15.37
C PRO A 681 -21.30 18.84 -16.19
N LEU A 682 -21.76 17.60 -16.36
CA LEU A 682 -21.01 16.58 -17.10
C LEU A 682 -20.74 16.99 -18.56
N ALA A 683 -21.61 17.82 -19.14
CA ALA A 683 -21.44 18.36 -20.49
C ALA A 683 -20.26 19.34 -20.63
N GLU A 684 -19.73 19.86 -19.52
CA GLU A 684 -18.56 20.75 -19.49
C GLU A 684 -17.24 19.98 -19.24
N LEU A 685 -17.33 18.68 -18.97
CA LEU A 685 -16.19 17.79 -18.71
C LEU A 685 -15.80 16.91 -19.91
N GLN A 686 -16.60 16.96 -20.97
CA GLN A 686 -16.34 16.34 -22.28
C GLN A 686 -15.59 17.34 -23.15
#